data_AF-A0A1F9LKB3-F1
#
_entry.id   AF-A0A1F9LKB3-F1
#
_cell.length_a   1.000
_cell.length_b   1.000
_cell.length_c   1.000
_cell.angle_alpha   90.00
_cell.angle_beta   90.00
_cell.angle_gamma   90.00
#
_symmetry.space_group_name_H-M   'P 1'
#
loop_
_entity.id
_entity.type
_entity.pdbx_description
1 polymer ?
#
loop_
_entity_poly.entity_id
_entity_poly.type
_entity_poly.pdbx_seq_one_letter_code
_entity_poly.pdbx_strand_id
1 'polypeptide(L)'
;MSTPFLRCPILFVVILSLACSAEPEGEEGSFEDPTGEVSSDRSAASPRTEGEDPAETGDDTPRPAPTITALDPANGPVGGGTLLRIKGTGLSAESVVFLGRARATVQEGSSDGTSLAVVVPPATSGERLVEVRVVGQDQQEVTFASYRYLPLLGPDDLDKVEVVLGLESELSLDLEGELPPDALLLGEYVVEIMGEGQYLLRLPEDLAVGTYPLRLRYSDGFTWETGLSLTVRAPRPVLYEVSPSMVDTSGGRSLVLSGEELTRDLRLRLGSVLLEPDEVDAEGHRWSVLLPELPEGVWPLALLDPDDAILLEHGEVQVIPGLWAFTILSVEPSEVIAGRNSEVVLTVRNPREVATVRLGSMVLGWTEVEAGGLVRLRLGPTVPVGAHKLVLELEDGGTVVAPTLLTVRPARPSLVSVSPTLVSARGGDRLVLVGTELGLDTLVQLGPYPLDQLEVLEDNARLAVLLPEIPAGWYLLTVAGPGQDPLGEGIAVTVASTAGELVAIETGAVQQGYYDLEFEVGPNVTSVGITPLALTDEGAQVRAAILEVEAPDGTMLLQYEDYEREGPLGRTEPQTLILPNELSGSHYYGLERGLAPGSYRLRILLEEDRPAELTTYILRKFDEDLARGRVALATRLVGSFFGGDALDAVADVLARASEVYGQVGISLEPAGDVVVLSEGTYDALSVIDDYEYGKDSPKLRQLLALGEGFDELSIALFFVRGISTADGSLDGIAGLSPIPGSFVAGTSSSGIALQTFGLRFENLGPSQRQSLAEALAHELGHFLGLYHTSELDQPADELAMLVFDPLPDTERCVAPEGGTTIVTPDQCPDFSNLMFPMAGGTTLTIQQGQVLHLNPFVQ
;
A
#
# COMPACT_ATOMS: atom_id res chain seq x y z
N MET A 1 2.72 -21.04 -33.69
CA MET A 1 2.32 -22.42 -33.40
C MET A 1 3.50 -23.13 -32.77
N SER A 2 3.46 -23.38 -31.46
CA SER A 2 4.55 -24.00 -30.69
C SER A 2 3.95 -24.84 -29.57
N THR A 3 4.37 -26.10 -29.45
CA THR A 3 3.86 -27.08 -28.47
C THR A 3 5.03 -27.99 -28.03
N PRO A 4 4.87 -28.81 -26.98
CA PRO A 4 4.57 -28.37 -25.62
C PRO A 4 5.53 -29.00 -24.59
N PHE A 5 5.51 -28.52 -23.34
CA PHE A 5 6.09 -29.27 -22.22
C PHE A 5 4.98 -29.79 -21.28
N LEU A 6 4.51 -31.00 -21.55
CA LEU A 6 3.85 -31.86 -20.56
C LEU A 6 4.84 -32.93 -20.10
N ARG A 7 4.90 -33.21 -18.80
CA ARG A 7 5.43 -34.47 -18.27
C ARG A 7 4.27 -35.34 -17.81
N CYS A 8 4.19 -36.55 -18.35
CA CYS A 8 3.20 -37.55 -17.95
C CYS A 8 3.59 -38.31 -16.67
N PRO A 9 2.64 -39.00 -16.00
CA PRO A 9 2.78 -39.42 -14.61
C PRO A 9 3.16 -40.90 -14.43
N ILE A 10 3.31 -41.31 -13.16
CA ILE A 10 3.07 -42.68 -12.71
C ILE A 10 1.93 -42.65 -11.69
N LEU A 11 1.06 -43.66 -11.72
CA LEU A 11 -0.27 -43.68 -11.11
C LEU A 11 -0.34 -44.75 -10.00
N PHE A 12 -0.89 -44.39 -8.81
CA PHE A 12 -1.68 -45.17 -7.81
C PHE A 12 -1.46 -46.69 -7.60
N VAL A 13 -1.88 -47.35 -6.50
CA VAL A 13 -2.67 -47.03 -5.28
C VAL A 13 -1.88 -47.65 -4.07
N VAL A 14 -2.07 -47.36 -2.76
CA VAL A 14 -3.23 -47.65 -1.88
C VAL A 14 -3.16 -46.77 -0.61
N ILE A 15 -4.04 -45.76 -0.53
CA ILE A 15 -5.08 -45.52 0.51
C ILE A 15 -4.68 -45.41 2.01
N LEU A 16 -4.74 -44.16 2.50
CA LEU A 16 -5.35 -43.63 3.75
C LEU A 16 -5.04 -44.20 5.16
N SER A 17 -4.23 -43.43 5.92
CA SER A 17 -4.58 -42.64 7.14
C SER A 17 -5.23 -43.24 8.41
N LEU A 18 -4.72 -42.79 9.59
CA LEU A 18 -5.43 -42.40 10.85
C LEU A 18 -6.46 -43.41 11.47
N ALA A 19 -6.46 -43.75 12.77
CA ALA A 19 -5.79 -43.25 13.98
C ALA A 19 -5.96 -44.26 15.16
N CYS A 20 -5.38 -43.98 16.35
CA CYS A 20 -5.54 -44.68 17.65
C CYS A 20 -5.14 -46.19 17.69
N SER A 21 -4.40 -46.71 18.67
CA SER A 21 -4.69 -46.70 20.11
C SER A 21 -3.60 -47.44 20.92
N ALA A 22 -3.55 -47.19 22.24
CA ALA A 22 -2.96 -48.00 23.32
C ALA A 22 -1.42 -48.16 23.44
N GLU A 23 -0.93 -48.02 24.67
CA GLU A 23 0.43 -48.39 25.11
C GLU A 23 0.61 -49.92 25.28
N PRO A 24 1.73 -50.35 25.87
CA PRO A 24 1.58 -50.99 27.17
C PRO A 24 2.50 -50.43 28.28
N GLU A 25 1.85 -49.96 29.35
CA GLU A 25 2.16 -50.07 30.79
C GLU A 25 3.63 -50.01 31.27
N GLY A 26 3.91 -49.03 32.16
CA GLY A 26 5.24 -48.84 32.75
C GLY A 26 5.30 -47.94 34.00
N GLU A 27 4.32 -47.99 34.90
CA GLU A 27 4.41 -47.35 36.23
C GLU A 27 3.99 -48.31 37.36
N GLU A 28 4.92 -48.59 38.28
CA GLU A 28 4.86 -48.36 39.74
C GLU A 28 6.33 -48.42 40.24
N GLY A 29 6.79 -47.73 41.29
CA GLY A 29 6.12 -46.83 42.20
C GLY A 29 6.83 -46.85 43.57
N SER A 30 7.78 -45.95 43.82
CA SER A 30 8.55 -45.93 45.08
C SER A 30 8.03 -44.92 46.09
N PHE A 31 7.42 -45.39 47.18
CA PHE A 31 7.13 -44.57 48.35
C PHE A 31 7.21 -45.40 49.64
N GLU A 32 7.99 -44.92 50.61
CA GLU A 32 8.15 -45.55 51.93
C GLU A 32 7.29 -44.84 53.00
N ASP A 33 6.49 -45.67 53.70
CA ASP A 33 6.32 -45.70 55.17
C ASP A 33 5.48 -44.56 55.85
N PRO A 34 4.92 -44.72 57.09
CA PRO A 34 5.05 -45.87 57.99
C PRO A 34 3.78 -46.37 58.75
N THR A 35 3.97 -47.51 59.46
CA THR A 35 3.23 -48.05 60.62
C THR A 35 1.87 -48.79 60.46
N GLY A 36 1.78 -50.01 61.03
CA GLY A 36 0.50 -50.70 61.32
C GLY A 36 0.56 -52.24 61.39
N GLU A 37 0.74 -52.84 62.58
CA GLU A 37 0.70 -54.31 62.84
C GLU A 37 -0.74 -54.90 62.63
N VAL A 38 -1.05 -56.21 62.44
CA VAL A 38 -0.62 -57.48 63.10
C VAL A 38 -1.03 -58.74 62.26
N SER A 39 -0.20 -59.82 62.22
CA SER A 39 -0.56 -61.27 61.95
C SER A 39 -0.97 -61.73 60.51
N SER A 40 -0.63 -62.92 59.95
CA SER A 40 -0.17 -64.24 60.49
C SER A 40 0.76 -65.13 59.57
N ASP A 41 1.85 -65.67 60.14
CA ASP A 41 2.42 -67.07 60.06
C ASP A 41 3.22 -67.68 58.83
N ARG A 42 4.57 -67.87 59.02
CA ARG A 42 5.45 -69.10 58.82
C ARG A 42 6.50 -69.38 57.67
N SER A 43 7.81 -69.49 58.07
CA SER A 43 8.97 -70.38 57.60
C SER A 43 10.09 -69.79 56.67
N ALA A 44 11.29 -70.40 56.36
CA ALA A 44 12.47 -71.04 57.07
C ALA A 44 13.53 -71.65 56.05
N ALA A 45 14.84 -72.02 56.25
CA ALA A 45 16.02 -71.65 57.10
C ALA A 45 17.34 -72.48 56.78
N SER A 46 18.58 -72.09 57.21
CA SER A 46 19.94 -72.79 57.17
C SER A 46 20.83 -72.65 55.88
N PRO A 47 22.16 -73.05 55.75
CA PRO A 47 23.16 -73.77 56.60
C PRO A 47 24.62 -73.13 56.71
N ARG A 48 25.76 -73.90 56.85
CA ARG A 48 27.21 -73.44 57.07
C ARG A 48 28.30 -74.57 56.94
N THR A 49 29.66 -74.32 56.92
CA THR A 49 30.81 -75.10 57.61
C THR A 49 32.33 -74.87 57.19
N GLU A 50 33.38 -75.07 58.08
CA GLU A 50 34.90 -74.87 57.90
C GLU A 50 35.88 -75.39 59.11
N GLY A 51 37.27 -75.25 59.12
CA GLY A 51 38.35 -75.56 60.19
C GLY A 51 39.89 -75.64 59.72
N GLU A 52 41.12 -75.83 60.36
CA GLU A 52 41.95 -75.89 61.67
C GLU A 52 43.53 -76.15 61.35
N ASP A 53 44.74 -76.18 62.05
CA ASP A 53 45.48 -75.82 63.37
C ASP A 53 47.11 -76.04 63.37
N PRO A 54 48.06 -75.39 64.19
CA PRO A 54 49.62 -75.47 64.12
C PRO A 54 50.61 -75.40 65.42
N ALA A 55 52.01 -75.50 65.33
CA ALA A 55 53.04 -75.44 66.50
C ALA A 55 54.62 -75.07 66.31
N GLU A 56 55.61 -75.37 67.26
CA GLU A 56 57.00 -74.73 67.60
C GLU A 56 58.33 -75.65 67.63
N THR A 57 59.65 -75.46 68.06
CA THR A 57 60.61 -74.79 69.09
C THR A 57 62.17 -74.82 68.65
N GLY A 58 63.39 -74.49 69.26
CA GLY A 58 64.05 -73.79 70.45
C GLY A 58 65.61 -74.16 70.82
N ASP A 59 66.60 -73.27 71.26
CA ASP A 59 68.08 -73.55 71.67
C ASP A 59 68.98 -72.41 72.41
N ASP A 60 70.28 -72.59 72.92
CA ASP A 60 71.16 -71.55 73.68
C ASP A 60 72.77 -71.59 73.83
N THR A 61 73.47 -70.42 73.81
CA THR A 61 74.64 -69.96 74.68
C THR A 61 74.86 -68.40 74.63
N PRO A 62 75.31 -67.70 75.71
CA PRO A 62 75.31 -66.23 75.80
C PRO A 62 76.37 -65.46 74.98
N ARG A 63 75.99 -64.28 74.46
CA ARG A 63 76.79 -63.41 73.56
C ARG A 63 76.77 -61.93 73.99
N PRO A 64 77.62 -61.05 73.40
CA PRO A 64 77.61 -59.62 73.72
C PRO A 64 76.53 -58.85 72.94
N ALA A 65 75.90 -57.88 73.60
CA ALA A 65 74.84 -57.05 73.03
C ALA A 65 75.30 -56.21 71.81
N PRO A 66 74.42 -55.97 70.82
CA PRO A 66 74.73 -55.13 69.66
C PRO A 66 74.80 -53.64 70.03
N THR A 67 75.59 -52.87 69.26
CA THR A 67 75.57 -51.41 69.25
C THR A 67 75.56 -50.88 67.81
N ILE A 68 75.11 -49.63 67.61
CA ILE A 68 75.16 -48.92 66.32
C ILE A 68 75.79 -47.55 66.54
N THR A 69 76.61 -47.11 65.59
CA THR A 69 77.35 -45.84 65.63
C THR A 69 77.19 -45.00 64.36
N ALA A 70 76.89 -45.61 63.22
CA ALA A 70 76.63 -44.92 61.95
C ALA A 70 75.81 -45.78 60.98
N LEU A 71 75.11 -45.10 60.08
CA LEU A 71 74.41 -45.64 58.92
C LEU A 71 75.02 -45.01 57.66
N ASP A 72 75.33 -45.82 56.65
CA ASP A 72 76.10 -45.41 55.48
C ASP A 72 75.62 -46.15 54.20
N PRO A 73 74.85 -45.50 53.30
CA PRO A 73 74.27 -44.15 53.43
C PRO A 73 73.14 -44.11 54.48
N ALA A 74 72.82 -42.93 54.99
CA ALA A 74 71.70 -42.73 55.92
C ALA A 74 70.34 -42.47 55.23
N ASN A 75 70.28 -42.56 53.90
CA ASN A 75 69.08 -42.34 53.09
C ASN A 75 69.17 -43.06 51.73
N GLY A 76 68.02 -43.24 51.07
CA GLY A 76 67.88 -43.85 49.75
C GLY A 76 66.41 -43.89 49.28
N PRO A 77 66.13 -44.37 48.06
CA PRO A 77 64.77 -44.39 47.49
C PRO A 77 63.77 -45.24 48.28
N VAL A 78 62.51 -44.82 48.24
CA VAL A 78 61.34 -45.42 48.92
C VAL A 78 61.09 -46.87 48.54
N GLY A 79 61.28 -47.24 47.26
CA GLY A 79 61.27 -48.63 46.78
C GLY A 79 62.42 -49.52 47.28
N GLY A 80 63.28 -49.03 48.19
CA GLY A 80 64.29 -49.81 48.89
C GLY A 80 65.54 -50.10 48.04
N GLY A 81 66.04 -51.33 48.12
CA GLY A 81 67.19 -51.82 47.34
C GLY A 81 68.56 -51.24 47.73
N THR A 82 68.60 -50.20 48.57
CA THR A 82 69.83 -49.53 48.98
C THR A 82 70.70 -50.44 49.84
N LEU A 83 71.98 -50.58 49.51
CA LEU A 83 72.94 -51.34 50.32
C LEU A 83 73.44 -50.48 51.50
N LEU A 84 72.69 -50.51 52.60
CA LEU A 84 73.03 -49.83 53.86
C LEU A 84 74.10 -50.61 54.61
N ARG A 85 75.23 -49.96 54.91
CA ARG A 85 76.27 -50.47 55.80
C ARG A 85 76.13 -49.87 57.20
N ILE A 86 75.70 -50.70 58.15
CA ILE A 86 75.61 -50.40 59.57
C ILE A 86 77.00 -50.65 60.21
N LYS A 87 77.41 -49.77 61.13
CA LYS A 87 78.72 -49.82 61.81
C LYS A 87 78.50 -49.74 63.33
N GLY A 88 79.18 -50.59 64.11
CA GLY A 88 78.96 -50.72 65.54
C GLY A 88 79.80 -51.83 66.19
N THR A 89 79.21 -52.58 67.12
CA THR A 89 79.82 -53.77 67.78
C THR A 89 78.76 -54.83 68.05
N GLY A 90 79.15 -56.08 68.27
CA GLY A 90 78.18 -57.15 68.60
C GLY A 90 77.23 -57.50 67.44
N LEU A 91 77.58 -57.09 66.22
CA LEU A 91 76.84 -57.38 64.99
C LEU A 91 77.31 -58.74 64.44
N SER A 92 76.42 -59.52 63.84
CA SER A 92 76.77 -60.79 63.20
C SER A 92 75.90 -61.06 61.98
N ALA A 93 76.28 -62.04 61.14
CA ALA A 93 75.49 -62.40 59.95
C ALA A 93 74.09 -62.95 60.30
N GLU A 94 73.90 -63.46 61.52
CA GLU A 94 72.64 -63.95 62.06
C GLU A 94 71.84 -62.89 62.82
N SER A 95 72.36 -61.66 62.95
CA SER A 95 71.63 -60.54 63.57
C SER A 95 70.44 -60.13 62.71
N VAL A 96 69.31 -59.77 63.33
CA VAL A 96 68.10 -59.36 62.61
C VAL A 96 68.00 -57.84 62.60
N VAL A 97 67.92 -57.25 61.41
CA VAL A 97 67.83 -55.80 61.22
C VAL A 97 66.41 -55.44 60.76
N PHE A 98 65.87 -54.39 61.35
CA PHE A 98 64.60 -53.77 60.95
C PHE A 98 64.83 -52.28 60.62
N LEU A 99 64.21 -51.81 59.55
CA LEU A 99 64.01 -50.41 59.25
C LEU A 99 62.53 -50.11 59.48
N GLY A 100 62.22 -49.42 60.57
CA GLY A 100 60.85 -49.28 61.06
C GLY A 100 60.25 -50.65 61.36
N ARG A 101 59.17 -51.01 60.66
CA ARG A 101 58.54 -52.33 60.76
C ARG A 101 59.13 -53.37 59.80
N ALA A 102 59.76 -52.93 58.71
CA ALA A 102 60.23 -53.82 57.64
C ALA A 102 61.56 -54.48 58.01
N ARG A 103 61.63 -55.82 57.88
CA ARG A 103 62.88 -56.58 58.10
C ARG A 103 63.81 -56.42 56.90
N ALA A 104 65.03 -55.96 57.14
CA ALA A 104 66.06 -55.82 56.11
C ALA A 104 66.74 -57.16 55.80
N THR A 105 67.20 -57.34 54.56
CA THR A 105 67.94 -58.55 54.16
C THR A 105 69.43 -58.36 54.45
N VAL A 106 69.96 -59.10 55.42
CA VAL A 106 71.41 -59.15 55.68
C VAL A 106 72.12 -59.78 54.48
N GLN A 107 73.13 -59.08 53.96
CA GLN A 107 74.02 -59.55 52.89
C GLN A 107 75.33 -60.10 53.46
N GLU A 108 75.95 -59.37 54.40
CA GLU A 108 77.29 -59.64 54.90
C GLU A 108 77.44 -59.11 56.34
N GLY A 109 77.93 -59.93 57.26
CA GLY A 109 78.36 -59.52 58.59
C GLY A 109 79.87 -59.67 58.74
N SER A 110 80.55 -58.67 59.29
CA SER A 110 82.00 -58.72 59.54
C SER A 110 82.34 -59.76 60.61
N SER A 111 83.41 -60.53 60.41
CA SER A 111 83.85 -61.57 61.35
C SER A 111 84.48 -61.03 62.65
N ASP A 112 84.77 -59.74 62.72
CA ASP A 112 85.13 -59.02 63.96
C ASP A 112 83.91 -58.44 64.70
N GLY A 113 82.71 -58.58 64.12
CA GLY A 113 81.44 -58.11 64.67
C GLY A 113 81.23 -56.60 64.65
N THR A 114 81.98 -55.84 63.84
CA THR A 114 81.94 -54.36 63.83
C THR A 114 81.10 -53.73 62.71
N SER A 115 80.69 -54.49 61.70
CA SER A 115 79.86 -53.98 60.59
C SER A 115 78.90 -55.03 60.06
N LEU A 116 77.73 -54.57 59.60
CA LEU A 116 76.67 -55.37 59.01
C LEU A 116 76.13 -54.65 57.77
N ALA A 117 76.19 -55.30 56.61
CA ALA A 117 75.63 -54.78 55.37
C ALA A 117 74.25 -55.40 55.12
N VAL A 118 73.25 -54.56 54.88
CA VAL A 118 71.87 -54.97 54.62
C VAL A 118 71.34 -54.32 53.34
N VAL A 119 70.47 -55.02 52.63
CA VAL A 119 69.59 -54.40 51.65
C VAL A 119 68.42 -53.79 52.41
N VAL A 120 68.26 -52.48 52.28
CA VAL A 120 67.10 -51.72 52.75
C VAL A 120 65.85 -52.25 52.05
N PRO A 121 64.81 -52.67 52.79
CA PRO A 121 63.55 -53.08 52.19
C PRO A 121 62.82 -51.86 51.60
N PRO A 122 61.85 -52.05 50.69
CA PRO A 122 60.89 -51.01 50.37
C PRO A 122 60.21 -50.49 51.65
N ALA A 123 59.89 -49.20 51.69
CA ALA A 123 59.11 -48.62 52.78
C ALA A 123 57.66 -49.11 52.74
N THR A 124 56.97 -49.06 53.88
CA THR A 124 55.49 -49.10 53.87
C THR A 124 54.96 -47.69 53.59
N SER A 125 53.80 -47.56 52.93
CA SER A 125 53.19 -46.24 52.66
C SER A 125 53.11 -45.38 53.95
N GLY A 126 53.57 -44.14 53.85
CA GLY A 126 53.70 -43.18 54.96
C GLY A 126 55.04 -43.20 55.72
N GLU A 127 55.88 -44.25 55.60
CA GLU A 127 57.14 -44.37 56.36
C GLU A 127 58.32 -43.60 55.71
N ARG A 128 58.26 -42.26 55.61
CA ARG A 128 59.36 -41.42 55.05
C ARG A 128 60.63 -41.41 55.91
N LEU A 129 60.50 -41.63 57.22
CA LEU A 129 61.61 -41.61 58.19
C LEU A 129 61.43 -42.78 59.18
N VAL A 130 62.43 -43.67 59.28
CA VAL A 130 62.31 -44.92 60.05
C VAL A 130 63.51 -45.17 60.95
N GLU A 131 63.28 -45.56 62.20
CA GLU A 131 64.35 -45.99 63.10
C GLU A 131 65.01 -47.29 62.60
N VAL A 132 66.32 -47.42 62.81
CA VAL A 132 67.06 -48.65 62.46
C VAL A 132 67.33 -49.45 63.72
N ARG A 133 66.75 -50.64 63.82
CA ARG A 133 66.81 -51.52 65.00
C ARG A 133 67.52 -52.83 64.66
N VAL A 134 68.47 -53.24 65.48
CA VAL A 134 69.25 -54.48 65.33
C VAL A 134 69.05 -55.36 66.54
N VAL A 135 68.73 -56.63 66.30
CA VAL A 135 68.51 -57.69 67.28
C VAL A 135 69.66 -58.69 67.21
N GLY A 136 70.36 -58.91 68.32
CA GLY A 136 71.43 -59.90 68.45
C GLY A 136 70.91 -61.33 68.60
N GLN A 137 71.82 -62.32 68.52
CA GLN A 137 71.48 -63.74 68.68
C GLN A 137 70.97 -64.11 70.08
N ASP A 138 71.27 -63.29 71.09
CA ASP A 138 70.82 -63.39 72.47
C ASP A 138 69.52 -62.61 72.75
N GLN A 139 68.88 -62.10 71.69
CA GLN A 139 67.72 -61.19 71.72
C GLN A 139 67.93 -59.87 72.49
N GLN A 140 69.18 -59.43 72.69
CA GLN A 140 69.44 -58.04 73.05
C GLN A 140 69.32 -57.14 71.82
N GLU A 141 68.68 -55.98 71.98
CA GLU A 141 68.36 -55.07 70.88
C GLU A 141 69.00 -53.69 71.05
N VAL A 142 69.27 -53.03 69.93
CA VAL A 142 69.69 -51.63 69.88
C VAL A 142 68.97 -50.90 68.74
N THR A 143 68.56 -49.66 68.99
CA THR A 143 67.96 -48.76 67.99
C THR A 143 68.87 -47.57 67.77
N PHE A 144 68.95 -47.08 66.53
CA PHE A 144 69.72 -45.91 66.13
C PHE A 144 68.85 -44.87 65.42
N ALA A 145 69.38 -43.65 65.34
CA ALA A 145 68.78 -42.52 64.63
C ALA A 145 68.36 -42.88 63.20
N SER A 146 67.27 -42.25 62.75
CA SER A 146 66.47 -42.75 61.66
C SER A 146 67.14 -42.70 60.27
N TYR A 147 66.92 -43.76 59.50
CA TYR A 147 67.14 -43.77 58.05
C TYR A 147 66.00 -43.02 57.34
N ARG A 148 66.32 -42.32 56.25
CA ARG A 148 65.34 -41.53 55.49
C ARG A 148 65.08 -42.12 54.11
N TYR A 149 63.82 -42.39 53.82
CA TYR A 149 63.38 -42.71 52.46
C TYR A 149 63.15 -41.42 51.65
N LEU A 150 63.51 -41.47 50.37
CA LEU A 150 63.32 -40.42 49.38
C LEU A 150 62.28 -40.88 48.35
N PRO A 151 61.35 -40.03 47.90
CA PRO A 151 60.43 -40.39 46.83
C PRO A 151 61.20 -40.71 45.54
N LEU A 152 60.67 -41.64 44.76
CA LEU A 152 61.02 -41.78 43.35
C LEU A 152 60.12 -40.83 42.55
N LEU A 153 60.68 -40.19 41.52
CA LEU A 153 59.96 -39.52 40.44
C LEU A 153 60.72 -39.86 39.15
N GLY A 154 60.00 -40.31 38.12
CA GLY A 154 60.56 -40.72 36.84
C GLY A 154 60.96 -39.52 35.97
N PRO A 155 61.96 -39.67 35.07
CA PRO A 155 62.28 -38.64 34.09
C PRO A 155 61.36 -38.67 32.85
N ASP A 156 60.43 -39.63 32.75
CA ASP A 156 59.67 -39.92 31.53
C ASP A 156 58.27 -39.28 31.48
N ASP A 157 57.76 -38.73 32.60
CA ASP A 157 56.34 -38.34 32.76
C ASP A 157 56.06 -36.82 32.74
N LEU A 158 57.07 -35.96 32.68
CA LEU A 158 56.93 -34.50 32.87
C LEU A 158 57.51 -33.66 31.73
N ASP A 159 57.01 -33.91 30.52
CA ASP A 159 57.38 -33.17 29.32
C ASP A 159 56.63 -31.81 29.24
N LYS A 160 57.32 -30.72 29.59
CA LYS A 160 56.96 -29.29 29.43
C LYS A 160 55.55 -28.85 29.83
N VAL A 161 55.47 -28.22 31.01
CA VAL A 161 54.29 -27.45 31.44
C VAL A 161 54.36 -26.00 30.93
N GLU A 162 53.57 -25.67 29.90
CA GLU A 162 53.40 -24.31 29.37
C GLU A 162 51.90 -24.00 29.30
N VAL A 163 51.48 -22.88 29.92
CA VAL A 163 50.07 -22.47 30.07
C VAL A 163 49.87 -21.09 29.44
N VAL A 164 48.74 -20.92 28.77
CA VAL A 164 48.29 -19.64 28.21
C VAL A 164 47.09 -19.17 29.02
N LEU A 165 47.17 -17.95 29.57
CA LEU A 165 46.04 -17.30 30.23
C LEU A 165 44.94 -17.05 29.20
N GLY A 166 43.68 -17.32 29.58
CA GLY A 166 42.51 -17.13 28.73
C GLY A 166 41.36 -18.05 29.13
N LEU A 167 41.58 -19.38 29.06
CA LEU A 167 40.47 -20.35 29.11
C LEU A 167 40.58 -21.47 30.15
N GLU A 168 41.77 -21.79 30.69
CA GLU A 168 41.94 -22.88 31.66
C GLU A 168 42.61 -22.38 32.96
N SER A 169 41.86 -22.41 34.07
CA SER A 169 42.35 -22.07 35.42
C SER A 169 42.84 -23.28 36.22
N GLU A 170 42.75 -24.48 35.64
CA GLU A 170 43.05 -25.75 36.30
C GLU A 170 44.06 -26.54 35.46
N LEU A 171 45.26 -26.69 36.02
CA LEU A 171 46.37 -27.44 35.44
C LEU A 171 46.41 -28.84 36.08
N SER A 172 46.35 -29.91 35.28
CA SER A 172 46.57 -31.27 35.79
C SER A 172 48.05 -31.63 35.72
N LEU A 173 48.63 -32.10 36.83
CA LEU A 173 49.91 -32.80 36.85
C LEU A 173 49.73 -34.22 37.37
N ASP A 174 50.22 -35.20 36.60
CA ASP A 174 50.49 -36.53 37.13
C ASP A 174 51.86 -36.51 37.82
N LEU A 175 51.95 -37.00 39.06
CA LEU A 175 53.21 -37.08 39.80
C LEU A 175 53.27 -38.44 40.51
N GLU A 176 53.61 -39.49 39.76
CA GLU A 176 53.77 -40.84 40.31
C GLU A 176 54.83 -40.87 41.42
N GLY A 177 54.43 -41.24 42.64
CA GLY A 177 55.35 -41.39 43.76
C GLY A 177 54.70 -41.96 45.03
N GLU A 178 55.38 -42.93 45.67
CA GLU A 178 54.88 -43.66 46.86
C GLU A 178 54.77 -42.80 48.15
N LEU A 179 55.04 -41.49 48.08
CA LEU A 179 54.94 -40.53 49.18
C LEU A 179 54.38 -39.20 48.65
N PRO A 180 53.09 -38.87 48.90
CA PRO A 180 52.48 -37.64 48.41
C PRO A 180 53.06 -36.40 49.13
N PRO A 181 53.11 -35.23 48.45
CA PRO A 181 53.44 -33.95 49.06
C PRO A 181 52.21 -33.31 49.71
N ASP A 182 52.46 -32.46 50.72
CA ASP A 182 51.45 -31.69 51.45
C ASP A 182 51.14 -30.32 50.82
N ALA A 183 52.01 -29.83 49.93
CA ALA A 183 51.74 -28.68 49.06
C ALA A 183 52.68 -28.64 47.85
N LEU A 184 52.20 -28.09 46.75
CA LEU A 184 53.02 -27.70 45.59
C LEU A 184 53.30 -26.20 45.67
N LEU A 185 54.52 -25.79 45.34
CA LEU A 185 54.97 -24.40 45.36
C LEU A 185 55.36 -23.97 43.95
N LEU A 186 54.81 -22.84 43.51
CA LEU A 186 55.02 -22.23 42.20
C LEU A 186 55.71 -20.87 42.42
N GLY A 187 57.04 -20.85 42.37
CA GLY A 187 57.81 -19.71 42.89
C GLY A 187 57.54 -19.51 44.38
N GLU A 188 56.89 -18.40 44.74
CA GLU A 188 56.44 -18.10 46.12
C GLU A 188 54.95 -18.47 46.38
N TYR A 189 54.17 -18.77 45.33
CA TYR A 189 52.76 -19.14 45.47
C TYR A 189 52.64 -20.56 46.03
N VAL A 190 51.76 -20.75 47.01
CA VAL A 190 51.37 -22.08 47.50
C VAL A 190 50.13 -22.51 46.74
N VAL A 191 50.21 -23.64 46.03
CA VAL A 191 49.10 -24.22 45.28
C VAL A 191 48.45 -25.33 46.11
N GLU A 192 47.13 -25.28 46.23
CA GLU A 192 46.35 -26.29 46.94
C GLU A 192 46.23 -27.57 46.10
N ILE A 193 46.35 -28.73 46.75
CA ILE A 193 46.41 -30.03 46.08
C ILE A 193 45.05 -30.72 46.18
N MET A 194 44.41 -30.96 45.03
CA MET A 194 43.11 -31.64 44.96
C MET A 194 43.26 -33.11 44.53
N GLY A 195 43.22 -34.03 45.51
CA GLY A 195 43.11 -35.48 45.29
C GLY A 195 44.37 -36.29 45.61
N GLU A 196 44.23 -37.62 45.57
CA GLU A 196 45.33 -38.59 45.60
C GLU A 196 45.50 -39.19 44.19
N GLY A 197 46.74 -39.31 43.73
CA GLY A 197 47.09 -39.95 42.45
C GLY A 197 47.33 -38.96 41.30
N GLN A 198 46.32 -38.17 40.93
CA GLN A 198 46.46 -37.08 39.95
C GLN A 198 46.18 -35.74 40.61
N TYR A 199 47.04 -34.75 40.36
CA TYR A 199 47.05 -33.50 41.09
C TYR A 199 46.49 -32.37 40.22
N LEU A 200 45.20 -32.08 40.38
CA LEU A 200 44.57 -30.91 39.77
C LEU A 200 44.95 -29.66 40.56
N LEU A 201 45.52 -28.67 39.87
CA LEU A 201 46.08 -27.45 40.43
C LEU A 201 45.29 -26.25 39.93
N ARG A 202 44.60 -25.55 40.84
CA ARG A 202 44.03 -24.23 40.51
C ARG A 202 45.12 -23.17 40.52
N LEU A 203 45.31 -22.48 39.40
CA LEU A 203 46.26 -21.37 39.30
C LEU A 203 45.68 -20.08 39.95
N PRO A 204 46.52 -19.19 40.52
CA PRO A 204 46.06 -17.89 41.00
C PRO A 204 45.51 -17.02 39.86
N GLU A 205 44.39 -16.34 40.10
CA GLU A 205 43.76 -15.42 39.13
C GLU A 205 44.64 -14.19 38.82
N ASP A 206 45.62 -13.88 39.68
CA ASP A 206 46.60 -12.80 39.54
C ASP A 206 47.98 -13.25 39.02
N LEU A 207 48.09 -14.49 38.52
CA LEU A 207 49.37 -15.05 38.06
C LEU A 207 49.85 -14.39 36.77
N ALA A 208 50.79 -13.45 36.90
CA ALA A 208 51.34 -12.68 35.79
C ALA A 208 52.08 -13.55 34.73
N VAL A 209 52.24 -12.98 33.53
CA VAL A 209 53.07 -13.54 32.46
C VAL A 209 54.54 -13.68 32.95
N GLY A 210 55.11 -14.88 32.83
CA GLY A 210 56.43 -15.19 33.39
C GLY A 210 56.76 -16.69 33.49
N THR A 211 57.89 -17.01 34.11
CA THR A 211 58.36 -18.41 34.29
C THR A 211 58.56 -18.75 35.78
N TYR A 212 57.74 -19.72 36.22
CA TYR A 212 57.49 -20.31 37.53
C TYR A 212 58.35 -21.52 37.96
N PRO A 213 59.38 -21.52 38.83
CA PRO A 213 60.00 -22.79 39.26
C PRO A 213 59.08 -23.59 40.19
N LEU A 214 59.04 -24.91 40.02
CA LEU A 214 58.08 -25.81 40.68
C LEU A 214 58.74 -26.67 41.75
N ARG A 215 58.17 -26.71 42.96
CA ARG A 215 58.78 -27.35 44.15
C ARG A 215 57.73 -28.09 44.98
N LEU A 216 58.10 -29.23 45.59
CA LEU A 216 57.18 -30.05 46.39
C LEU A 216 57.52 -29.96 47.88
N ARG A 217 56.53 -29.64 48.73
CA ARG A 217 56.71 -29.53 50.19
C ARG A 217 56.01 -30.68 50.91
N TYR A 218 56.68 -31.25 51.90
CA TYR A 218 56.20 -32.37 52.71
C TYR A 218 56.00 -31.96 54.19
N SER A 219 55.21 -32.74 54.91
CA SER A 219 54.76 -32.54 56.30
C SER A 219 55.88 -32.52 57.34
N ASP A 220 57.05 -33.10 57.05
CA ASP A 220 58.25 -32.96 57.88
C ASP A 220 59.02 -31.65 57.64
N GLY A 221 58.46 -30.73 56.85
CA GLY A 221 59.05 -29.46 56.45
C GLY A 221 60.06 -29.56 55.31
N PHE A 222 60.33 -30.76 54.78
CA PHE A 222 61.23 -30.93 53.64
C PHE A 222 60.61 -30.32 52.38
N THR A 223 61.40 -29.56 51.63
CA THR A 223 61.04 -29.07 50.30
C THR A 223 62.00 -29.68 49.28
N TRP A 224 61.43 -30.20 48.19
CA TRP A 224 62.15 -30.83 47.08
C TRP A 224 62.09 -29.93 45.84
N GLU A 225 63.26 -29.55 45.33
CA GLU A 225 63.41 -28.81 44.07
C GLU A 225 63.25 -29.78 42.89
N THR A 226 62.18 -29.67 42.10
CA THR A 226 61.90 -30.62 41.00
C THR A 226 62.83 -30.45 39.80
N GLY A 227 63.39 -29.25 39.61
CA GLY A 227 64.08 -28.85 38.40
C GLY A 227 63.16 -28.37 37.26
N LEU A 228 61.84 -28.43 37.44
CA LEU A 228 60.84 -28.02 36.44
C LEU A 228 60.40 -26.57 36.62
N SER A 229 59.82 -26.00 35.56
CA SER A 229 59.22 -24.67 35.58
C SER A 229 58.00 -24.54 34.68
N LEU A 230 56.93 -23.95 35.20
CA LEU A 230 55.78 -23.48 34.43
C LEU A 230 56.16 -22.22 33.64
N THR A 231 55.69 -22.05 32.41
CA THR A 231 55.70 -20.74 31.72
C THR A 231 54.27 -20.30 31.41
N VAL A 232 53.98 -19.03 31.70
CA VAL A 232 52.67 -18.39 31.56
C VAL A 232 52.75 -17.34 30.45
N ARG A 233 51.79 -17.34 29.51
CA ARG A 233 51.68 -16.36 28.41
C ARG A 233 50.31 -15.69 28.36
N ALA A 234 50.26 -14.50 27.76
CA ALA A 234 49.03 -13.85 27.32
C ALA A 234 48.35 -14.64 26.16
N PRO A 235 47.03 -14.53 26.00
CA PRO A 235 46.32 -15.10 24.85
C PRO A 235 46.73 -14.40 23.55
N ARG A 236 46.34 -14.97 22.40
CA ARG A 236 46.58 -14.36 21.09
C ARG A 236 45.27 -13.76 20.56
N PRO A 237 45.23 -12.44 20.26
CA PRO A 237 44.05 -11.84 19.65
C PRO A 237 43.77 -12.46 18.28
N VAL A 238 42.49 -12.66 17.99
CA VAL A 238 41.97 -13.04 16.68
C VAL A 238 41.19 -11.85 16.11
N LEU A 239 41.37 -11.54 14.83
CA LEU A 239 40.59 -10.50 14.14
C LEU A 239 39.66 -11.13 13.10
N TYR A 240 38.41 -10.72 13.15
CA TYR A 240 37.32 -11.08 12.23
C TYR A 240 36.97 -9.96 11.26
N GLU A 241 36.95 -8.70 11.72
CA GLU A 241 36.66 -7.54 10.88
C GLU A 241 37.47 -6.30 11.32
N VAL A 242 37.82 -5.46 10.35
CA VAL A 242 38.34 -4.10 10.55
C VAL A 242 37.41 -3.13 9.82
N SER A 243 36.69 -2.29 10.57
CA SER A 243 35.57 -1.52 10.06
C SER A 243 35.66 -0.03 10.46
N PRO A 244 35.61 0.92 9.51
CA PRO A 244 35.62 0.73 8.06
C PRO A 244 37.03 0.41 7.53
N SER A 245 37.12 -0.40 6.47
CA SER A 245 38.38 -0.71 5.77
C SER A 245 38.93 0.44 4.91
N MET A 246 38.16 1.52 4.74
CA MET A 246 38.55 2.75 4.05
C MET A 246 38.24 3.98 4.92
N VAL A 247 39.17 4.92 5.02
CA VAL A 247 39.09 6.11 5.89
C VAL A 247 39.53 7.39 5.17
N ASP A 248 39.11 8.56 5.66
CA ASP A 248 39.58 9.84 5.10
C ASP A 248 40.91 10.26 5.72
N THR A 249 41.68 11.01 4.92
CA THR A 249 42.84 11.76 5.37
C THR A 249 42.59 12.71 6.56
N SER A 250 41.35 13.20 6.72
CA SER A 250 40.99 14.19 7.75
C SER A 250 40.98 13.68 9.19
N GLY A 251 41.01 12.37 9.43
CA GLY A 251 40.80 11.80 10.76
C GLY A 251 39.43 12.15 11.38
N GLY A 252 39.27 11.88 12.67
CA GLY A 252 38.08 12.25 13.44
C GLY A 252 36.89 11.29 13.35
N ARG A 253 37.10 10.05 12.88
CA ARG A 253 36.15 8.93 13.01
C ARG A 253 36.85 7.71 13.60
N SER A 254 36.09 6.89 14.32
CA SER A 254 36.62 5.68 14.97
C SER A 254 36.83 4.56 13.97
N LEU A 255 37.97 3.89 14.08
CA LEU A 255 38.18 2.54 13.56
C LEU A 255 37.70 1.54 14.62
N VAL A 256 36.97 0.52 14.19
CA VAL A 256 36.48 -0.57 15.05
C VAL A 256 37.11 -1.88 14.57
N LEU A 257 37.66 -2.64 15.51
CA LEU A 257 38.16 -3.99 15.32
C LEU A 257 37.17 -4.95 15.98
N SER A 258 36.77 -6.00 15.26
CA SER A 258 35.92 -7.08 15.76
C SER A 258 36.72 -8.38 15.77
N GLY A 259 36.63 -9.16 16.83
CA GLY A 259 37.54 -10.29 17.06
C GLY A 259 37.23 -11.13 18.30
N GLU A 260 38.27 -11.77 18.83
CA GLU A 260 38.32 -12.46 20.13
C GLU A 260 39.65 -12.12 20.81
N GLU A 261 39.69 -12.18 22.15
CA GLU A 261 40.85 -11.85 22.99
C GLU A 261 41.40 -10.42 22.73
N LEU A 262 40.51 -9.48 22.37
CA LEU A 262 40.85 -8.08 22.11
C LEU A 262 40.91 -7.28 23.42
N THR A 263 41.98 -7.46 24.20
CA THR A 263 42.13 -6.83 25.52
C THR A 263 42.56 -5.35 25.45
N ARG A 264 42.40 -4.63 26.57
CA ARG A 264 42.60 -3.17 26.68
C ARG A 264 44.07 -2.73 26.72
N ASP A 265 44.98 -3.66 26.94
CA ASP A 265 46.43 -3.48 26.95
C ASP A 265 47.08 -3.74 25.58
N LEU A 266 46.32 -4.24 24.59
CA LEU A 266 46.73 -4.31 23.20
C LEU A 266 46.88 -2.92 22.59
N ARG A 267 47.92 -2.73 21.76
CA ARG A 267 48.14 -1.53 20.96
C ARG A 267 48.03 -1.83 19.48
N LEU A 268 47.38 -0.92 18.75
CA LEU A 268 47.19 -1.00 17.31
C LEU A 268 48.30 -0.23 16.59
N ARG A 269 49.11 -0.93 15.80
CA ARG A 269 50.03 -0.28 14.85
C ARG A 269 49.35 -0.17 13.49
N LEU A 270 49.17 1.05 13.03
CA LEU A 270 48.71 1.38 11.69
C LEU A 270 49.86 2.05 10.93
N GLY A 271 50.55 1.28 10.09
CA GLY A 271 51.79 1.68 9.41
C GLY A 271 52.89 2.12 10.39
N SER A 272 53.09 3.44 10.53
CA SER A 272 54.06 4.05 11.47
C SER A 272 53.43 4.75 12.67
N VAL A 273 52.10 4.74 12.78
CA VAL A 273 51.35 5.27 13.93
C VAL A 273 51.04 4.12 14.88
N LEU A 274 51.18 4.36 16.19
CA LEU A 274 50.77 3.45 17.26
C LEU A 274 49.60 4.10 18.02
N LEU A 275 48.56 3.32 18.28
CA LEU A 275 47.30 3.77 18.87
C LEU A 275 46.89 2.87 20.05
N GLU A 276 46.39 3.49 21.10
CA GLU A 276 45.77 2.85 22.28
C GLU A 276 44.23 2.89 22.12
N PRO A 277 43.45 2.01 22.76
CA PRO A 277 41.99 2.01 22.62
C PRO A 277 41.32 3.16 23.37
N ASP A 278 40.34 3.81 22.74
CA ASP A 278 39.38 4.66 23.46
C ASP A 278 38.38 3.78 24.22
N GLU A 279 37.83 2.76 23.56
CA GLU A 279 36.81 1.85 24.09
C GLU A 279 37.08 0.41 23.66
N VAL A 280 36.90 -0.51 24.62
CA VAL A 280 36.92 -1.97 24.46
C VAL A 280 35.71 -2.52 25.22
N ASP A 281 35.02 -3.51 24.67
CA ASP A 281 33.88 -4.15 25.34
C ASP A 281 34.33 -5.06 26.50
N ALA A 282 33.37 -5.46 27.36
CA ALA A 282 33.68 -6.26 28.55
C ALA A 282 34.00 -7.73 28.20
N GLU A 283 33.53 -8.16 27.03
CA GLU A 283 33.62 -9.51 26.51
C GLU A 283 34.85 -9.75 25.62
N GLY A 284 35.64 -8.72 25.29
CA GLY A 284 36.87 -8.85 24.50
C GLY A 284 36.67 -9.13 23.01
N HIS A 285 35.50 -8.78 22.46
CA HIS A 285 35.15 -8.98 21.05
C HIS A 285 35.26 -7.71 20.21
N ARG A 286 35.28 -6.52 20.84
CA ARG A 286 35.27 -5.23 20.14
C ARG A 286 36.25 -4.24 20.77
N TRP A 287 37.12 -3.69 19.93
CA TRP A 287 38.17 -2.73 20.31
C TRP A 287 38.09 -1.53 19.34
N SER A 288 38.20 -0.29 19.81
CA SER A 288 38.04 0.88 18.94
C SER A 288 38.86 2.11 19.35
N VAL A 289 39.24 2.91 18.35
CA VAL A 289 40.03 4.14 18.50
C VAL A 289 39.67 5.19 17.46
N LEU A 290 39.63 6.47 17.86
CA LEU A 290 39.49 7.63 17.00
C LEU A 290 40.75 7.86 16.17
N LEU A 291 40.64 7.81 14.83
CA LEU A 291 41.79 7.99 13.97
C LEU A 291 42.27 9.45 13.90
N PRO A 292 43.59 9.71 13.94
CA PRO A 292 44.16 11.04 13.67
C PRO A 292 44.08 11.39 12.17
N GLU A 293 44.53 12.59 11.80
CA GLU A 293 44.84 12.91 10.40
C GLU A 293 45.90 11.94 9.85
N LEU A 294 45.68 11.39 8.66
CA LEU A 294 46.55 10.40 8.02
C LEU A 294 46.84 10.76 6.56
N PRO A 295 48.09 10.68 6.08
CA PRO A 295 48.39 10.79 4.65
C PRO A 295 47.71 9.73 3.78
N GLU A 296 47.31 10.11 2.56
CA GLU A 296 46.78 9.19 1.54
C GLU A 296 47.73 8.01 1.31
N GLY A 297 47.19 6.79 1.28
CA GLY A 297 47.98 5.58 1.09
C GLY A 297 47.30 4.31 1.59
N VAL A 298 48.04 3.21 1.55
CA VAL A 298 47.64 1.91 2.11
C VAL A 298 48.47 1.68 3.37
N TRP A 299 47.80 1.44 4.49
CA TRP A 299 48.41 1.41 5.82
C TRP A 299 48.26 0.01 6.43
N PRO A 300 49.33 -0.79 6.56
CA PRO A 300 49.25 -2.15 7.10
C PRO A 300 48.96 -2.12 8.60
N LEU A 301 48.16 -3.09 9.06
CA LEU A 301 47.61 -3.16 10.41
C LEU A 301 48.21 -4.34 11.20
N ALA A 302 48.58 -4.09 12.45
CA ALA A 302 49.03 -5.12 13.39
C ALA A 302 48.57 -4.82 14.83
N LEU A 303 48.32 -5.87 15.61
CA LEU A 303 48.11 -5.81 17.05
C LEU A 303 49.39 -6.23 17.79
N LEU A 304 49.76 -5.43 18.79
CA LEU A 304 50.97 -5.56 19.59
C LEU A 304 50.62 -5.69 21.07
N ASP A 305 51.49 -6.36 21.82
CA ASP A 305 51.42 -6.46 23.28
C ASP A 305 51.99 -5.20 23.99
N PRO A 306 51.95 -5.13 25.34
CA PRO A 306 52.53 -4.02 26.10
C PRO A 306 54.06 -3.82 25.95
N ASP A 307 54.80 -4.79 25.39
CA ASP A 307 56.25 -4.74 25.18
C ASP A 307 56.64 -4.46 23.70
N ASP A 308 55.66 -4.10 22.86
CA ASP A 308 55.79 -3.86 21.40
C ASP A 308 56.16 -5.11 20.58
N ALA A 309 55.91 -6.32 21.10
CA ALA A 309 55.96 -7.53 20.30
C ALA A 309 54.67 -7.69 19.48
N ILE A 310 54.83 -8.08 18.21
CA ILE A 310 53.70 -8.27 17.29
C ILE A 310 53.01 -9.60 17.60
N LEU A 311 51.75 -9.53 18.03
CA LEU A 311 50.92 -10.72 18.28
C LEU A 311 50.19 -11.19 17.02
N LEU A 312 49.74 -10.24 16.19
CA LEU A 312 48.99 -10.48 14.96
C LEU A 312 49.29 -9.40 13.91
N GLU A 313 49.58 -9.79 12.67
CA GLU A 313 49.54 -8.90 11.49
C GLU A 313 48.29 -9.25 10.68
N HIS A 314 47.46 -8.25 10.36
CA HIS A 314 46.14 -8.49 9.75
C HIS A 314 45.69 -7.35 8.83
N GLY A 315 45.88 -7.53 7.53
CA GLY A 315 45.31 -6.66 6.51
C GLY A 315 45.88 -5.23 6.48
N GLU A 316 45.16 -4.36 5.78
CA GLU A 316 45.53 -2.98 5.49
C GLU A 316 44.29 -2.08 5.51
N VAL A 317 44.42 -0.85 5.97
CA VAL A 317 43.38 0.19 5.87
C VAL A 317 43.77 1.17 4.76
N GLN A 318 42.83 1.50 3.88
CA GLN A 318 43.08 2.44 2.78
C GLN A 318 42.66 3.86 3.18
N VAL A 319 43.61 4.80 3.21
CA VAL A 319 43.39 6.22 3.50
C VAL A 319 43.22 6.97 2.18
N ILE A 320 42.08 7.63 1.96
CA ILE A 320 41.70 8.28 0.70
C ILE A 320 41.17 9.70 0.98
N PRO A 321 41.67 10.77 0.32
CA PRO A 321 41.20 12.13 0.56
C PRO A 321 39.75 12.34 0.09
N GLY A 322 38.93 12.96 0.95
CA GLY A 322 37.56 13.34 0.61
C GLY A 322 36.53 12.20 0.67
N LEU A 323 36.90 11.05 1.22
CA LEU A 323 35.98 9.93 1.49
C LEU A 323 34.81 10.33 2.41
N TRP A 324 35.05 11.23 3.38
CA TRP A 324 34.06 11.73 4.34
C TRP A 324 33.50 13.12 4.00
N ALA A 325 33.84 13.67 2.83
CA ALA A 325 33.26 14.91 2.33
C ALA A 325 31.77 14.73 2.01
N PHE A 326 30.95 15.72 2.41
CA PHE A 326 29.59 15.85 1.89
C PHE A 326 29.67 16.04 0.37
N THR A 327 29.04 15.17 -0.42
CA THR A 327 29.10 15.22 -1.89
C THR A 327 27.71 15.01 -2.49
N ILE A 328 27.26 15.91 -3.37
CA ILE A 328 26.09 15.63 -4.23
C ILE A 328 26.54 14.65 -5.32
N LEU A 329 25.88 13.49 -5.41
CA LEU A 329 26.14 12.45 -6.40
C LEU A 329 25.28 12.61 -7.66
N SER A 330 23.98 12.86 -7.49
CA SER A 330 23.03 13.07 -8.58
C SER A 330 22.00 14.16 -8.27
N VAL A 331 21.29 14.61 -9.32
CA VAL A 331 20.21 15.60 -9.28
C VAL A 331 19.10 15.05 -10.17
N GLU A 332 18.00 14.59 -9.57
CA GLU A 332 16.98 13.80 -10.27
C GLU A 332 15.55 14.33 -9.95
N PRO A 333 14.76 14.72 -10.97
CA PRO A 333 15.14 14.85 -12.38
C PRO A 333 16.14 16.02 -12.59
N SER A 334 16.99 15.89 -13.61
CA SER A 334 17.92 16.96 -14.02
C SER A 334 17.28 17.99 -14.96
N GLU A 335 16.03 17.75 -15.38
CA GLU A 335 15.19 18.70 -16.11
C GLU A 335 13.82 18.83 -15.42
N VAL A 336 13.31 20.06 -15.31
CA VAL A 336 12.03 20.41 -14.67
C VAL A 336 11.30 21.49 -15.48
N ILE A 337 10.02 21.70 -15.18
CA ILE A 337 9.14 22.62 -15.90
C ILE A 337 8.96 23.90 -15.08
N ALA A 338 9.16 25.07 -15.69
CA ALA A 338 8.87 26.37 -15.07
C ALA A 338 7.38 26.48 -14.68
N GLY A 339 7.06 27.30 -13.67
CA GLY A 339 5.68 27.48 -13.20
C GLY A 339 5.13 26.35 -12.32
N ARG A 340 5.84 25.22 -12.18
CA ARG A 340 5.32 24.01 -11.50
C ARG A 340 5.95 23.74 -10.14
N ASN A 341 5.16 23.11 -9.28
CA ASN A 341 5.58 22.51 -8.01
C ASN A 341 6.41 21.23 -8.24
N SER A 342 7.49 21.32 -9.02
CA SER A 342 8.38 20.18 -9.28
C SER A 342 9.20 19.82 -8.05
N GLU A 343 9.26 18.54 -7.74
CA GLU A 343 10.21 17.99 -6.77
C GLU A 343 11.52 17.60 -7.47
N VAL A 344 12.65 17.89 -6.82
CA VAL A 344 13.98 17.45 -7.24
C VAL A 344 14.68 16.80 -6.05
N VAL A 345 15.13 15.56 -6.25
CA VAL A 345 15.86 14.78 -5.25
C VAL A 345 17.36 14.90 -5.54
N LEU A 346 18.15 15.23 -4.51
CA LEU A 346 19.60 15.12 -4.53
C LEU A 346 20.02 13.85 -3.82
N THR A 347 20.73 12.95 -4.52
CA THR A 347 21.43 11.86 -3.84
C THR A 347 22.73 12.40 -3.26
N VAL A 348 22.96 12.26 -1.96
CA VAL A 348 24.15 12.81 -1.26
C VAL A 348 24.93 11.75 -0.48
N ARG A 349 26.25 11.82 -0.55
CA ARG A 349 27.18 11.00 0.24
C ARG A 349 27.66 11.80 1.45
N ASN A 350 27.73 11.15 2.62
CA ASN A 350 27.99 11.78 3.93
C ASN A 350 27.04 12.97 4.21
N PRO A 351 25.72 12.73 4.38
CA PRO A 351 24.77 13.79 4.71
C PRO A 351 25.17 14.56 5.99
N ARG A 352 24.83 15.85 6.00
CA ARG A 352 25.00 16.85 7.06
C ARG A 352 23.80 17.79 7.01
N GLU A 353 23.61 18.60 8.04
CA GLU A 353 22.55 19.60 8.09
C GLU A 353 22.80 20.76 7.10
N VAL A 354 21.73 21.14 6.40
CA VAL A 354 21.75 22.08 5.27
C VAL A 354 21.07 23.38 5.73
N ALA A 355 21.82 24.48 5.75
CA ALA A 355 21.33 25.79 6.15
C ALA A 355 20.51 26.47 5.03
N THR A 356 21.00 26.42 3.78
CA THR A 356 20.27 26.94 2.62
C THR A 356 20.50 26.11 1.36
N VAL A 357 19.51 26.10 0.47
CA VAL A 357 19.68 25.67 -0.93
C VAL A 357 19.50 26.88 -1.84
N ARG A 358 20.41 27.00 -2.82
CA ARG A 358 20.44 28.11 -3.76
C ARG A 358 20.45 27.62 -5.19
N LEU A 359 19.61 28.25 -6.00
CA LEU A 359 19.48 28.00 -7.43
C LEU A 359 19.96 29.25 -8.17
N GLY A 360 21.24 29.25 -8.56
CA GLY A 360 21.92 30.45 -9.05
C GLY A 360 21.99 31.54 -7.98
N SER A 361 21.11 32.54 -8.05
CA SER A 361 20.98 33.62 -7.06
C SER A 361 19.77 33.49 -6.14
N MET A 362 18.77 32.69 -6.52
CA MET A 362 17.54 32.44 -5.76
C MET A 362 17.83 31.52 -4.58
N VAL A 363 17.21 31.77 -3.42
CA VAL A 363 17.21 30.86 -2.27
C VAL A 363 15.90 30.08 -2.29
N LEU A 364 15.94 28.76 -2.07
CA LEU A 364 14.75 27.92 -1.98
C LEU A 364 14.25 27.84 -0.52
N GLY A 365 12.93 27.81 -0.34
CA GLY A 365 12.30 28.06 0.95
C GLY A 365 12.08 26.85 1.87
N TRP A 366 12.45 25.64 1.45
CA TRP A 366 12.28 24.42 2.25
C TRP A 366 13.24 23.32 1.80
N THR A 367 13.77 22.56 2.77
CA THR A 367 14.70 21.44 2.55
C THR A 367 14.51 20.41 3.65
N GLU A 368 14.20 19.16 3.27
CA GLU A 368 14.21 18.03 4.19
C GLU A 368 15.33 17.06 3.79
N VAL A 369 16.20 16.73 4.75
CA VAL A 369 17.31 15.79 4.58
C VAL A 369 16.88 14.46 5.19
N GLU A 370 16.56 13.49 4.34
CA GLU A 370 16.01 12.21 4.80
C GLU A 370 17.09 11.27 5.35
N ALA A 371 16.67 10.44 6.31
CA ALA A 371 17.47 9.35 6.89
C ALA A 371 17.76 8.25 5.84
N GLY A 372 18.73 8.53 4.97
CA GLY A 372 19.12 7.69 3.85
C GLY A 372 20.10 8.36 2.86
N GLY A 373 20.35 9.66 2.99
CA GLY A 373 21.23 10.40 2.08
C GLY A 373 20.49 10.95 0.85
N LEU A 374 19.22 11.31 1.00
CA LEU A 374 18.45 12.06 0.02
C LEU A 374 18.14 13.46 0.57
N VAL A 375 18.22 14.48 -0.27
CA VAL A 375 17.73 15.84 0.02
C VAL A 375 16.60 16.14 -0.94
N ARG A 376 15.39 16.39 -0.44
CA ARG A 376 14.22 16.72 -1.26
C ARG A 376 14.06 18.23 -1.36
N LEU A 377 13.95 18.73 -2.59
CA LEU A 377 13.78 20.14 -2.92
C LEU A 377 12.43 20.33 -3.61
N ARG A 378 11.57 21.18 -3.06
CA ARG A 378 10.35 21.61 -3.75
C ARG A 378 10.60 22.94 -4.45
N LEU A 379 10.52 22.94 -5.77
CA LEU A 379 10.65 24.15 -6.58
C LEU A 379 9.31 24.90 -6.58
N GLY A 380 9.37 26.22 -6.41
CA GLY A 380 8.20 27.09 -6.52
C GLY A 380 7.96 27.57 -7.95
N PRO A 381 6.76 28.09 -8.26
CA PRO A 381 6.38 28.50 -9.62
C PRO A 381 7.23 29.64 -10.20
N THR A 382 7.95 30.39 -9.36
CA THR A 382 8.75 31.56 -9.77
C THR A 382 10.18 31.23 -10.25
N VAL A 383 10.53 29.95 -10.41
CA VAL A 383 11.87 29.55 -10.87
C VAL A 383 12.07 29.92 -12.36
N PRO A 384 13.12 30.70 -12.72
CA PRO A 384 13.33 31.13 -14.11
C PRO A 384 13.70 29.99 -15.05
N VAL A 385 13.26 30.08 -16.31
CA VAL A 385 13.73 29.21 -17.41
C VAL A 385 15.24 29.37 -17.62
N GLY A 386 15.97 28.27 -17.76
CA GLY A 386 17.42 28.23 -17.97
C GLY A 386 18.10 27.05 -17.29
N ALA A 387 19.41 26.89 -17.51
CA ALA A 387 20.23 25.89 -16.82
C ALA A 387 20.93 26.52 -15.60
N HIS A 388 20.65 26.01 -14.41
CA HIS A 388 21.06 26.59 -13.13
C HIS A 388 22.03 25.71 -12.36
N LYS A 389 22.92 26.33 -11.59
CA LYS A 389 23.71 25.63 -10.57
C LYS A 389 22.92 25.53 -9.27
N LEU A 390 22.80 24.31 -8.76
CA LEU A 390 22.40 24.05 -7.37
C LEU A 390 23.63 24.17 -6.46
N VAL A 391 23.45 24.87 -5.35
CA VAL A 391 24.45 25.04 -4.29
C VAL A 391 23.78 24.79 -2.94
N LEU A 392 24.38 23.92 -2.13
CA LEU A 392 24.07 23.73 -0.72
C LEU A 392 25.01 24.60 0.11
N GLU A 393 24.45 25.38 1.04
CA GLU A 393 25.19 26.01 2.14
C GLU A 393 24.87 25.20 3.40
N LEU A 394 25.90 24.67 4.07
CA LEU A 394 25.78 23.79 5.25
C LEU A 394 25.81 24.60 6.55
N GLU A 395 25.27 24.07 7.64
CA GLU A 395 25.31 24.76 8.95
C GLU A 395 26.73 24.97 9.48
N ASP A 396 27.67 24.09 9.11
CA ASP A 396 29.10 24.22 9.44
C ASP A 396 29.84 25.32 8.63
N GLY A 397 29.13 26.03 7.74
CA GLY A 397 29.68 27.05 6.86
C GLY A 397 30.30 26.51 5.57
N GLY A 398 30.29 25.19 5.34
CA GLY A 398 30.70 24.57 4.09
C GLY A 398 29.75 24.88 2.94
N THR A 399 30.27 24.86 1.71
CA THR A 399 29.47 25.03 0.48
C THR A 399 29.73 23.88 -0.50
N VAL A 400 28.66 23.21 -0.96
CA VAL A 400 28.76 22.10 -1.91
C VAL A 400 27.94 22.40 -3.16
N VAL A 401 28.56 22.27 -4.34
CA VAL A 401 27.94 22.58 -5.64
C VAL A 401 27.56 21.27 -6.33
N ALA A 402 26.38 21.23 -6.95
CA ALA A 402 25.93 20.07 -7.71
C ALA A 402 26.84 19.80 -8.93
N PRO A 403 27.16 18.52 -9.25
CA PRO A 403 27.96 18.18 -10.43
C PRO A 403 27.20 18.42 -11.74
N THR A 404 25.87 18.35 -11.69
CA THR A 404 24.95 18.51 -12.83
C THR A 404 24.18 19.83 -12.69
N LEU A 405 23.91 20.49 -13.82
CA LEU A 405 23.00 21.65 -13.85
C LEU A 405 21.54 21.17 -13.81
N LEU A 406 20.70 21.85 -13.04
CA LEU A 406 19.26 21.68 -13.12
C LEU A 406 18.75 22.52 -14.29
N THR A 407 18.13 21.88 -15.29
CA THR A 407 17.58 22.56 -16.47
C THR A 407 16.11 22.84 -16.26
N VAL A 408 15.73 24.11 -16.22
CA VAL A 408 14.34 24.55 -16.13
C VAL A 408 13.87 24.92 -17.54
N ARG A 409 13.01 24.11 -18.14
CA ARG A 409 12.40 24.39 -19.45
C ARG A 409 11.05 25.09 -19.30
N PRO A 410 10.57 25.85 -20.30
CA PRO A 410 9.19 26.33 -20.27
C PRO A 410 8.22 25.16 -20.42
N ALA A 411 7.01 25.32 -19.86
CA ALA A 411 5.89 24.44 -20.14
C ALA A 411 5.54 24.45 -21.63
N ARG A 412 5.04 23.32 -22.13
CA ARG A 412 4.45 23.16 -23.47
C ARG A 412 3.09 22.46 -23.30
N PRO A 413 2.08 23.17 -22.78
CA PRO A 413 0.76 22.59 -22.57
C PRO A 413 0.19 22.04 -23.87
N SER A 414 -0.40 20.85 -23.81
CA SER A 414 -1.15 20.25 -24.91
C SER A 414 -2.58 20.01 -24.47
N LEU A 415 -3.54 20.17 -25.40
CA LEU A 415 -4.95 19.91 -25.16
C LEU A 415 -5.31 18.53 -25.73
N VAL A 416 -6.11 17.75 -25.00
CA VAL A 416 -6.57 16.40 -25.38
C VAL A 416 -8.10 16.39 -25.52
N SER A 417 -8.82 16.99 -24.58
CA SER A 417 -10.25 17.25 -24.71
C SER A 417 -10.68 18.54 -23.98
N VAL A 418 -11.85 19.04 -24.35
CA VAL A 418 -12.59 20.10 -23.66
C VAL A 418 -14.01 19.58 -23.43
N SER A 419 -14.59 19.84 -22.27
CA SER A 419 -16.02 19.60 -22.03
C SER A 419 -16.64 20.71 -21.19
N PRO A 420 -17.84 21.22 -21.53
CA PRO A 420 -18.56 20.98 -22.78
C PRO A 420 -17.87 21.65 -23.99
N THR A 421 -18.23 21.25 -25.21
CA THR A 421 -17.81 21.90 -26.47
C THR A 421 -18.83 22.93 -26.98
N LEU A 422 -19.98 23.06 -26.29
CA LEU A 422 -21.06 24.00 -26.57
C LEU A 422 -21.37 24.79 -25.28
N VAL A 423 -21.39 26.11 -25.35
CA VAL A 423 -21.44 27.02 -24.18
C VAL A 423 -22.20 28.33 -24.46
N SER A 424 -22.62 29.02 -23.40
CA SER A 424 -23.40 30.25 -23.47
C SER A 424 -22.60 31.48 -23.92
N ALA A 425 -23.18 32.30 -24.81
CA ALA A 425 -22.70 33.66 -25.06
C ALA A 425 -22.82 34.59 -23.83
N ARG A 426 -23.68 34.23 -22.85
CA ARG A 426 -23.83 34.98 -21.58
C ARG A 426 -22.70 34.69 -20.58
N GLY A 427 -21.83 33.72 -20.87
CA GLY A 427 -20.76 33.29 -19.96
C GLY A 427 -21.30 32.59 -18.70
N GLY A 428 -20.41 32.36 -17.74
CA GLY A 428 -20.69 31.62 -16.51
C GLY A 428 -20.47 30.10 -16.61
N ASP A 429 -20.33 29.56 -17.81
CA ASP A 429 -19.98 28.15 -18.01
C ASP A 429 -18.56 27.82 -17.56
N ARG A 430 -18.40 26.61 -17.01
CA ARG A 430 -17.15 26.06 -16.49
C ARG A 430 -16.61 25.02 -17.47
N LEU A 431 -15.72 25.43 -18.37
CA LEU A 431 -15.02 24.51 -19.27
C LEU A 431 -14.01 23.67 -18.48
N VAL A 432 -14.05 22.36 -18.66
CA VAL A 432 -13.04 21.41 -18.16
C VAL A 432 -12.08 21.07 -19.30
N LEU A 433 -10.83 21.48 -19.13
CA LEU A 433 -9.71 21.23 -20.03
C LEU A 433 -8.96 19.98 -19.55
N VAL A 434 -8.76 19.01 -20.44
CA VAL A 434 -7.93 17.81 -20.19
C VAL A 434 -6.75 17.84 -21.14
N GLY A 435 -5.55 17.56 -20.64
CA GLY A 435 -4.34 17.74 -21.42
C GLY A 435 -3.06 17.26 -20.75
N THR A 436 -1.93 17.80 -21.19
CA THR A 436 -0.63 17.65 -20.51
C THR A 436 -0.03 19.01 -20.23
N GLU A 437 0.75 19.12 -19.15
CA GLU A 437 1.38 20.36 -18.68
C GLU A 437 0.37 21.53 -18.49
N LEU A 438 -0.88 21.24 -18.10
CA LEU A 438 -1.92 22.25 -17.78
C LEU A 438 -1.79 22.77 -16.33
N GLY A 439 -2.01 24.06 -16.08
CA GLY A 439 -1.87 24.67 -14.74
C GLY A 439 -2.17 26.17 -14.72
N LEU A 440 -2.02 26.82 -13.57
CA LEU A 440 -2.33 28.26 -13.40
C LEU A 440 -1.42 29.22 -14.20
N ASP A 441 -0.31 28.71 -14.75
CA ASP A 441 0.58 29.45 -15.66
C ASP A 441 0.27 29.19 -17.15
N THR A 442 -0.68 28.31 -17.46
CA THR A 442 -1.15 28.07 -18.83
C THR A 442 -1.98 29.25 -19.32
N LEU A 443 -1.58 29.85 -20.43
CA LEU A 443 -2.39 30.83 -21.13
C LEU A 443 -3.51 30.10 -21.87
N VAL A 444 -4.77 30.36 -21.53
CA VAL A 444 -5.95 29.80 -22.21
C VAL A 444 -6.61 30.89 -23.06
N GLN A 445 -6.93 30.59 -24.31
CA GLN A 445 -7.65 31.50 -25.21
C GLN A 445 -8.77 30.79 -25.96
N LEU A 446 -9.97 31.37 -25.95
CA LEU A 446 -11.09 30.98 -26.80
C LEU A 446 -11.17 31.96 -27.98
N GLY A 447 -10.56 31.59 -29.11
CA GLY A 447 -10.36 32.51 -30.23
C GLY A 447 -9.61 33.78 -29.80
N PRO A 448 -10.18 35.00 -29.95
CA PRO A 448 -9.52 36.23 -29.53
C PRO A 448 -9.67 36.55 -28.03
N TYR A 449 -10.44 35.76 -27.27
CA TYR A 449 -10.77 36.05 -25.87
C TYR A 449 -9.84 35.28 -24.91
N PRO A 450 -8.97 35.96 -24.14
CA PRO A 450 -8.19 35.30 -23.10
C PRO A 450 -9.08 34.94 -21.92
N LEU A 451 -8.84 33.77 -21.33
CA LEU A 451 -9.56 33.30 -20.14
C LEU A 451 -8.58 33.24 -18.95
N ASP A 452 -8.88 33.96 -17.87
CA ASP A 452 -7.98 34.17 -16.73
C ASP A 452 -8.46 33.56 -15.41
N GLN A 453 -9.74 33.18 -15.31
CA GLN A 453 -10.31 32.52 -14.13
C GLN A 453 -10.06 31.01 -14.15
N LEU A 454 -8.79 30.65 -13.93
CA LEU A 454 -8.29 29.27 -13.95
C LEU A 454 -8.36 28.61 -12.56
N GLU A 455 -8.81 27.36 -12.51
CA GLU A 455 -8.82 26.52 -11.30
C GLU A 455 -8.17 25.16 -11.62
N VAL A 456 -7.25 24.69 -10.76
CA VAL A 456 -6.61 23.37 -10.97
C VAL A 456 -7.51 22.27 -10.40
N LEU A 457 -7.96 21.38 -11.28
CA LEU A 457 -8.66 20.15 -10.89
C LEU A 457 -7.68 19.01 -10.62
N GLU A 458 -6.63 18.89 -11.43
CA GLU A 458 -5.61 17.85 -11.32
C GLU A 458 -4.26 18.37 -11.84
N ASP A 459 -3.24 18.37 -10.98
CA ASP A 459 -1.92 18.98 -11.26
C ASP A 459 -1.31 18.42 -12.56
N ASN A 460 -1.06 19.29 -13.54
CA ASN A 460 -0.52 19.00 -14.88
C ASN A 460 -1.48 18.29 -15.87
N ALA A 461 -2.68 17.87 -15.45
CA ALA A 461 -3.59 17.06 -16.27
C ALA A 461 -4.96 17.71 -16.54
N ARG A 462 -5.58 18.36 -15.55
CA ARG A 462 -6.93 18.93 -15.65
C ARG A 462 -7.03 20.33 -15.07
N LEU A 463 -7.62 21.24 -15.84
CA LEU A 463 -7.84 22.64 -15.47
C LEU A 463 -9.30 22.99 -15.75
N ALA A 464 -10.00 23.60 -14.80
CA ALA A 464 -11.27 24.26 -15.07
C ALA A 464 -11.01 25.73 -15.41
N VAL A 465 -11.85 26.30 -16.29
CA VAL A 465 -11.86 27.74 -16.58
C VAL A 465 -13.28 28.25 -16.71
N LEU A 466 -13.57 29.36 -16.05
CA LEU A 466 -14.86 30.03 -16.14
C LEU A 466 -14.90 30.97 -17.36
N LEU A 467 -15.97 30.89 -18.15
CA LEU A 467 -16.16 31.74 -19.32
C LEU A 467 -16.75 33.11 -18.95
N PRO A 468 -16.21 34.23 -19.47
CA PRO A 468 -16.89 35.52 -19.46
C PRO A 468 -17.97 35.57 -20.56
N GLU A 469 -18.76 36.65 -20.61
CA GLU A 469 -19.60 36.97 -21.77
C GLU A 469 -18.74 37.01 -23.05
N ILE A 470 -19.11 36.19 -24.05
CA ILE A 470 -18.41 36.07 -25.33
C ILE A 470 -19.45 36.10 -26.46
N PRO A 471 -19.31 36.99 -27.47
CA PRO A 471 -20.24 37.01 -28.60
C PRO A 471 -20.34 35.65 -29.29
N ALA A 472 -21.56 35.21 -29.62
CA ALA A 472 -21.80 33.92 -30.24
C ALA A 472 -21.03 33.70 -31.55
N GLY A 473 -20.65 32.45 -31.79
CA GLY A 473 -19.85 32.04 -32.93
C GLY A 473 -19.05 30.76 -32.68
N TRP A 474 -18.33 30.32 -33.70
CA TRP A 474 -17.44 29.17 -33.64
C TRP A 474 -16.02 29.65 -33.34
N TYR A 475 -15.44 29.14 -32.26
CA TYR A 475 -14.11 29.54 -31.79
C TYR A 475 -13.20 28.32 -31.63
N LEU A 476 -11.89 28.56 -31.67
CA LEU A 476 -10.88 27.55 -31.36
C LEU A 476 -10.36 27.81 -29.96
N LEU A 477 -10.56 26.87 -29.03
CA LEU A 477 -9.92 26.90 -27.73
C LEU A 477 -8.47 26.40 -27.87
N THR A 478 -7.53 27.20 -27.39
CA THR A 478 -6.09 26.94 -27.46
C THR A 478 -5.41 27.17 -26.11
N VAL A 479 -4.27 26.52 -25.93
CA VAL A 479 -3.43 26.64 -24.72
C VAL A 479 -1.98 26.97 -25.11
N ALA A 480 -1.28 27.75 -24.28
CA ALA A 480 0.12 28.09 -24.46
C ALA A 480 0.90 28.19 -23.14
N GLY A 481 2.21 27.97 -23.18
CA GLY A 481 3.09 28.18 -22.03
C GLY A 481 3.41 29.67 -21.82
N PRO A 482 3.91 30.07 -20.64
CA PRO A 482 4.30 31.46 -20.36
C PRO A 482 5.25 32.04 -21.42
N GLY A 483 4.83 33.12 -22.06
CA GLY A 483 5.62 33.81 -23.10
C GLY A 483 5.70 33.08 -24.45
N GLN A 484 4.79 32.13 -24.71
CA GLN A 484 4.59 31.50 -26.02
C GLN A 484 3.27 31.98 -26.64
N ASP A 485 3.23 32.08 -27.97
CA ASP A 485 1.96 32.23 -28.70
C ASP A 485 1.24 30.86 -28.78
N PRO A 486 -0.09 30.79 -28.61
CA PRO A 486 -0.85 29.56 -28.87
C PRO A 486 -0.80 29.24 -30.38
N LEU A 487 -0.18 28.11 -30.73
CA LEU A 487 0.10 27.73 -32.12
C LEU A 487 -0.29 26.28 -32.42
N GLY A 488 -1.26 26.13 -33.33
CA GLY A 488 -1.37 24.97 -34.22
C GLY A 488 -2.49 23.99 -33.90
N GLU A 489 -2.64 23.58 -32.64
CA GLU A 489 -3.62 22.57 -32.23
C GLU A 489 -4.50 23.11 -31.09
N GLY A 490 -5.81 22.93 -31.25
CA GLY A 490 -6.85 23.43 -30.36
C GLY A 490 -8.18 22.76 -30.70
N ILE A 491 -9.15 22.89 -29.81
CA ILE A 491 -10.45 22.21 -29.93
C ILE A 491 -11.53 23.23 -30.27
N ALA A 492 -12.41 22.88 -31.20
CA ALA A 492 -13.53 23.72 -31.57
C ALA A 492 -14.53 23.81 -30.41
N VAL A 493 -14.93 25.02 -30.05
CA VAL A 493 -15.94 25.31 -29.04
C VAL A 493 -16.93 26.30 -29.64
N THR A 494 -18.21 25.94 -29.60
CA THR A 494 -19.32 26.73 -30.13
C THR A 494 -19.92 27.56 -29.01
N VAL A 495 -20.03 28.87 -29.22
CA VAL A 495 -20.66 29.80 -28.28
C VAL A 495 -22.03 30.18 -28.84
N ALA A 496 -23.11 29.80 -28.15
CA ALA A 496 -24.49 29.94 -28.61
C ALA A 496 -25.13 31.29 -28.22
N SER A 497 -25.85 31.92 -29.15
CA SER A 497 -26.49 33.25 -28.96
C SER A 497 -27.86 33.23 -28.29
N THR A 498 -28.47 32.07 -28.17
CA THR A 498 -29.93 31.95 -28.06
C THR A 498 -30.47 32.35 -26.68
N ALA A 499 -31.71 32.85 -26.68
CA ALA A 499 -32.57 32.68 -25.52
C ALA A 499 -32.96 31.19 -25.49
N GLY A 500 -32.72 30.51 -24.37
CA GLY A 500 -32.58 29.06 -24.36
C GLY A 500 -31.16 28.63 -24.73
N GLU A 501 -30.41 28.08 -23.79
CA GLU A 501 -29.07 27.54 -24.05
C GLU A 501 -29.12 26.02 -24.15
N LEU A 502 -28.93 25.49 -25.36
CA LEU A 502 -28.77 24.07 -25.61
C LEU A 502 -27.31 23.68 -25.39
N VAL A 503 -27.05 22.65 -24.58
CA VAL A 503 -25.72 22.08 -24.32
C VAL A 503 -25.77 20.58 -24.60
N ALA A 504 -24.81 20.07 -25.37
CA ALA A 504 -24.68 18.65 -25.68
C ALA A 504 -23.61 17.97 -24.79
N ILE A 505 -23.97 16.83 -24.20
CA ILE A 505 -23.07 15.97 -23.40
C ILE A 505 -22.89 14.66 -24.17
N GLU A 506 -21.73 14.51 -24.79
CA GLU A 506 -21.37 13.33 -25.59
C GLU A 506 -20.78 12.23 -24.69
N THR A 507 -21.45 11.06 -24.66
CA THR A 507 -20.96 9.85 -23.97
C THR A 507 -20.06 9.00 -24.89
N GLY A 508 -20.17 9.22 -26.21
CA GLY A 508 -19.55 8.38 -27.24
C GLY A 508 -20.29 7.05 -27.42
N ALA A 509 -19.56 6.01 -27.85
CA ALA A 509 -20.13 4.72 -28.21
C ALA A 509 -20.60 3.90 -27.00
N VAL A 510 -21.89 3.54 -26.99
CA VAL A 510 -22.64 2.81 -25.96
C VAL A 510 -23.31 1.54 -26.50
N GLN A 511 -23.78 0.70 -25.58
CA GLN A 511 -24.62 -0.50 -25.81
C GLN A 511 -25.69 -0.60 -24.71
N GLN A 512 -26.52 -1.65 -24.69
CA GLN A 512 -27.54 -1.86 -23.65
C GLN A 512 -26.94 -1.75 -22.23
N GLY A 513 -27.52 -0.90 -21.37
CA GLY A 513 -27.00 -0.68 -20.03
C GLY A 513 -27.37 0.67 -19.42
N TYR A 514 -26.79 0.93 -18.25
CA TYR A 514 -26.98 2.17 -17.48
C TYR A 514 -25.79 3.10 -17.66
N TYR A 515 -26.06 4.40 -17.84
CA TYR A 515 -25.09 5.45 -18.08
C TYR A 515 -25.32 6.61 -17.12
N ASP A 516 -24.34 6.87 -16.26
CA ASP A 516 -24.36 7.97 -15.31
C ASP A 516 -23.63 9.18 -15.92
N LEU A 517 -24.30 10.32 -15.99
CA LEU A 517 -23.80 11.59 -16.51
C LEU A 517 -23.95 12.69 -15.46
N GLU A 518 -23.19 13.78 -15.60
CA GLU A 518 -23.28 14.95 -14.72
C GLU A 518 -23.40 16.25 -15.54
N PHE A 519 -24.23 17.19 -15.09
CA PHE A 519 -24.48 18.48 -15.78
C PHE A 519 -24.62 19.64 -14.80
N GLU A 520 -24.11 20.81 -15.16
CA GLU A 520 -24.10 22.02 -14.32
C GLU A 520 -25.34 22.90 -14.55
N VAL A 521 -25.92 23.42 -13.46
CA VAL A 521 -27.02 24.39 -13.44
C VAL A 521 -26.54 25.73 -12.86
N GLY A 522 -26.65 26.79 -13.66
CA GLY A 522 -26.25 28.15 -13.26
C GLY A 522 -27.25 28.84 -12.33
N PRO A 523 -26.83 29.88 -11.58
CA PRO A 523 -27.64 30.51 -10.53
C PRO A 523 -28.84 31.35 -10.99
N ASN A 524 -29.01 31.55 -12.31
CA ASN A 524 -30.10 32.32 -12.92
C ASN A 524 -31.00 31.43 -13.83
N VAL A 525 -30.90 30.10 -13.70
CA VAL A 525 -31.64 29.12 -14.50
C VAL A 525 -32.97 28.79 -13.81
N THR A 526 -34.09 29.05 -14.47
CA THR A 526 -35.43 28.74 -13.94
C THR A 526 -35.95 27.38 -14.38
N SER A 527 -35.44 26.81 -15.47
CA SER A 527 -35.77 25.43 -15.83
C SER A 527 -34.73 24.80 -16.73
N VAL A 528 -34.68 23.47 -16.71
CA VAL A 528 -33.82 22.66 -17.56
C VAL A 528 -34.66 21.59 -18.23
N GLY A 529 -34.58 21.52 -19.56
CA GLY A 529 -35.05 20.40 -20.36
C GLY A 529 -33.91 19.42 -20.60
N ILE A 530 -34.19 18.11 -20.54
CA ILE A 530 -33.21 17.03 -20.72
C ILE A 530 -33.72 16.02 -21.76
N THR A 531 -33.06 15.92 -22.91
CA THR A 531 -33.36 14.96 -23.99
C THR A 531 -32.17 14.01 -24.21
N PRO A 532 -32.26 12.72 -23.81
CA PRO A 532 -31.26 11.73 -24.19
C PRO A 532 -31.53 11.23 -25.62
N LEU A 533 -30.50 11.25 -26.47
CA LEU A 533 -30.58 10.77 -27.85
C LEU A 533 -29.45 9.77 -28.13
N ALA A 534 -29.82 8.53 -28.44
CA ALA A 534 -28.89 7.51 -28.92
C ALA A 534 -29.16 7.19 -30.41
N LEU A 535 -28.12 7.18 -31.24
CA LEU A 535 -28.18 6.90 -32.68
C LEU A 535 -27.18 5.81 -33.08
N THR A 536 -27.58 4.84 -33.90
CA THR A 536 -26.61 3.89 -34.50
C THR A 536 -25.78 4.54 -35.62
N ASP A 537 -24.69 3.89 -36.05
CA ASP A 537 -23.90 4.23 -37.24
C ASP A 537 -24.74 4.42 -38.53
N GLU A 538 -25.95 3.83 -38.58
CA GLU A 538 -26.90 3.92 -39.70
C GLU A 538 -27.92 5.08 -39.53
N GLY A 539 -27.77 5.91 -38.49
CA GLY A 539 -28.68 7.00 -38.14
C GLY A 539 -29.98 6.55 -37.47
N ALA A 540 -30.11 5.28 -37.08
CA ALA A 540 -31.33 4.76 -36.48
C ALA A 540 -31.38 5.04 -34.97
N GLN A 541 -32.40 5.76 -34.50
CA GLN A 541 -32.58 6.03 -33.08
C GLN A 541 -32.68 4.72 -32.27
N VAL A 542 -31.97 4.67 -31.14
CA VAL A 542 -32.06 3.66 -30.09
C VAL A 542 -32.79 4.28 -28.91
N ARG A 543 -33.62 3.49 -28.22
CA ARG A 543 -34.38 3.97 -27.07
C ARG A 543 -33.48 4.19 -25.85
N ALA A 544 -33.55 5.42 -25.31
CA ALA A 544 -32.85 5.87 -24.12
C ALA A 544 -33.85 6.58 -23.19
N ALA A 545 -33.87 6.23 -21.90
CA ALA A 545 -34.80 6.76 -20.91
C ALA A 545 -34.08 7.28 -19.66
N ILE A 546 -34.59 8.35 -19.04
CA ILE A 546 -34.05 8.89 -17.79
C ILE A 546 -34.70 8.16 -16.61
N LEU A 547 -33.89 7.51 -15.77
CA LEU A 547 -34.36 6.78 -14.59
C LEU A 547 -34.18 7.56 -13.29
N GLU A 548 -33.08 8.29 -13.16
CA GLU A 548 -32.72 9.00 -11.93
C GLU A 548 -32.20 10.41 -12.23
N VAL A 549 -32.54 11.36 -11.36
CA VAL A 549 -31.94 12.70 -11.29
C VAL A 549 -31.61 12.98 -9.83
N GLU A 550 -30.35 13.28 -9.54
CA GLU A 550 -29.82 13.61 -8.21
C GLU A 550 -29.33 15.07 -8.20
N ALA A 551 -29.77 15.85 -7.21
CA ALA A 551 -29.43 17.26 -7.05
C ALA A 551 -28.05 17.49 -6.40
N PRO A 552 -27.47 18.70 -6.50
CA PRO A 552 -26.16 19.02 -5.91
C PRO A 552 -26.05 18.82 -4.38
N ASP A 553 -27.18 18.73 -3.66
CA ASP A 553 -27.23 18.43 -2.22
C ASP A 553 -27.44 16.94 -1.88
N GLY A 554 -27.49 16.07 -2.89
CA GLY A 554 -27.78 14.63 -2.77
C GLY A 554 -29.27 14.27 -2.71
N THR A 555 -30.18 15.23 -2.95
CA THR A 555 -31.62 14.94 -3.04
C THR A 555 -31.96 14.27 -4.37
N MET A 556 -32.58 13.08 -4.34
CA MET A 556 -33.19 12.50 -5.53
C MET A 556 -34.41 13.33 -5.94
N LEU A 557 -34.36 13.94 -7.13
CA LEU A 557 -35.49 14.65 -7.75
C LEU A 557 -36.37 13.71 -8.58
N LEU A 558 -35.77 12.67 -9.16
CA LEU A 558 -36.46 11.63 -9.92
C LEU A 558 -35.81 10.28 -9.60
N GLN A 559 -36.62 9.24 -9.44
CA GLN A 559 -36.16 7.86 -9.27
C GLN A 559 -37.28 6.90 -9.69
N TYR A 560 -37.09 6.16 -10.79
CA TYR A 560 -38.00 5.10 -11.24
C TYR A 560 -37.49 3.72 -10.81
N GLU A 561 -38.12 3.10 -9.81
CA GLU A 561 -37.69 1.78 -9.28
C GLU A 561 -38.12 0.59 -10.15
N ASP A 562 -39.29 0.65 -10.81
CA ASP A 562 -39.88 -0.46 -11.58
C ASP A 562 -40.34 0.01 -12.99
N TYR A 563 -39.36 0.32 -13.85
CA TYR A 563 -39.54 0.86 -15.21
C TYR A 563 -40.50 0.06 -16.10
N GLU A 564 -40.53 -1.28 -15.99
CA GLU A 564 -41.45 -2.10 -16.79
C GLU A 564 -42.95 -1.93 -16.44
N ARG A 565 -43.30 -1.16 -15.40
CA ARG A 565 -44.62 -1.33 -14.75
C ARG A 565 -45.38 -0.09 -14.27
N GLU A 566 -44.74 0.93 -13.70
CA GLU A 566 -45.47 1.95 -12.90
C GLU A 566 -45.29 3.43 -13.35
N GLY A 567 -44.84 3.66 -14.59
CA GLY A 567 -44.86 5.00 -15.19
C GLY A 567 -46.29 5.44 -15.62
N PRO A 568 -46.72 6.69 -15.36
CA PRO A 568 -48.08 7.15 -15.68
C PRO A 568 -48.42 7.20 -17.19
N LEU A 569 -47.39 7.13 -18.05
CA LEU A 569 -47.55 7.12 -19.51
C LEU A 569 -47.40 5.72 -20.14
N GLY A 570 -47.13 4.67 -19.35
CA GLY A 570 -46.77 3.36 -19.89
C GLY A 570 -45.64 3.45 -20.93
N ARG A 571 -45.75 2.70 -22.03
CA ARG A 571 -44.72 2.64 -23.11
C ARG A 571 -44.64 3.88 -24.02
N THR A 572 -45.40 4.94 -23.75
CA THR A 572 -45.38 6.23 -24.46
C THR A 572 -44.56 7.26 -23.69
N GLU A 573 -43.26 7.04 -23.58
CA GLU A 573 -42.40 7.79 -22.65
C GLU A 573 -42.00 9.19 -23.14
N PRO A 574 -41.78 10.13 -22.20
CA PRO A 574 -41.26 11.45 -22.50
C PRO A 574 -39.81 11.35 -22.94
N GLN A 575 -39.51 11.66 -24.21
CA GLN A 575 -38.12 11.82 -24.68
C GLN A 575 -37.47 13.12 -24.15
N THR A 576 -38.21 13.88 -23.33
CA THR A 576 -37.81 15.15 -22.71
C THR A 576 -38.32 15.21 -21.28
N LEU A 577 -37.42 15.27 -20.31
CA LEU A 577 -37.75 15.63 -18.93
C LEU A 577 -37.63 17.15 -18.75
N ILE A 578 -38.58 17.78 -18.07
CA ILE A 578 -38.53 19.22 -17.75
C ILE A 578 -38.47 19.39 -16.23
N LEU A 579 -37.38 20.00 -15.76
CA LEU A 579 -37.12 20.30 -14.36
C LEU A 579 -37.25 21.81 -14.11
N PRO A 580 -38.36 22.30 -13.52
CA PRO A 580 -38.53 23.72 -13.15
C PRO A 580 -37.93 24.07 -11.78
N ASN A 581 -37.64 25.36 -11.58
CA ASN A 581 -37.14 25.92 -10.32
C ASN A 581 -38.26 26.12 -9.28
N GLU A 582 -39.51 26.34 -9.68
CA GLU A 582 -40.64 26.14 -8.77
C GLU A 582 -41.95 26.00 -9.56
N LEU A 583 -42.72 24.95 -9.28
CA LEU A 583 -44.15 24.89 -9.61
C LEU A 583 -44.95 24.94 -8.31
N SER A 584 -45.71 26.01 -8.13
CA SER A 584 -46.36 26.34 -6.86
C SER A 584 -47.57 25.45 -6.55
N GLY A 585 -47.32 24.24 -6.05
CA GLY A 585 -48.31 23.36 -5.42
C GLY A 585 -48.66 22.06 -6.15
N SER A 586 -47.99 21.72 -7.24
CA SER A 586 -48.25 20.51 -8.05
C SER A 586 -47.21 19.41 -7.82
N HIS A 587 -47.63 18.14 -7.82
CA HIS A 587 -46.72 16.97 -7.86
C HIS A 587 -46.18 16.71 -9.29
N TYR A 588 -45.82 17.75 -10.02
CA TYR A 588 -45.33 17.67 -11.40
C TYR A 588 -43.96 16.95 -11.40
N TYR A 589 -43.90 15.78 -12.03
CA TYR A 589 -42.81 14.78 -11.89
C TYR A 589 -42.44 14.39 -10.44
N GLY A 590 -43.31 14.64 -9.45
CA GLY A 590 -43.04 14.35 -8.04
C GLY A 590 -42.05 15.29 -7.33
N LEU A 591 -41.65 16.39 -7.97
CA LEU A 591 -40.60 17.30 -7.49
C LEU A 591 -41.02 18.06 -6.22
N GLU A 592 -40.49 17.69 -5.05
CA GLU A 592 -40.72 18.42 -3.78
C GLU A 592 -39.95 19.75 -3.67
N ARG A 593 -39.00 20.02 -4.58
CA ARG A 593 -38.10 21.19 -4.55
C ARG A 593 -37.74 21.69 -5.94
N GLY A 594 -37.30 22.94 -5.97
CA GLY A 594 -36.70 23.60 -7.13
C GLY A 594 -35.28 23.18 -7.48
N LEU A 595 -34.86 23.61 -8.67
CA LEU A 595 -33.47 23.63 -9.10
C LEU A 595 -32.59 24.46 -8.15
N ALA A 596 -31.44 23.89 -7.78
CA ALA A 596 -30.38 24.58 -7.05
C ALA A 596 -29.16 24.78 -7.97
N PRO A 597 -28.32 25.80 -7.76
CA PRO A 597 -27.12 25.98 -8.58
C PRO A 597 -26.06 24.91 -8.27
N GLY A 598 -25.45 24.32 -9.30
CA GLY A 598 -24.37 23.33 -9.20
C GLY A 598 -24.58 22.08 -10.06
N SER A 599 -23.74 21.07 -9.84
CA SER A 599 -23.72 19.83 -10.62
C SER A 599 -24.80 18.84 -10.19
N TYR A 600 -25.65 18.46 -11.14
CA TYR A 600 -26.62 17.38 -11.06
C TYR A 600 -26.04 16.09 -11.60
N ARG A 601 -26.51 14.94 -11.11
CA ARG A 601 -26.26 13.62 -11.70
C ARG A 601 -27.53 13.07 -12.34
N LEU A 602 -27.37 12.37 -13.47
CA LEU A 602 -28.41 11.80 -14.30
C LEU A 602 -28.11 10.32 -14.57
N ARG A 603 -29.07 9.41 -14.39
CA ARG A 603 -28.95 8.02 -14.87
C ARG A 603 -29.84 7.78 -16.07
N ILE A 604 -29.24 7.33 -17.17
CA ILE A 604 -29.93 6.92 -18.39
C ILE A 604 -29.88 5.40 -18.51
N LEU A 605 -30.98 4.78 -18.91
CA LEU A 605 -31.04 3.39 -19.39
C LEU A 605 -31.12 3.39 -20.93
N LEU A 606 -30.24 2.62 -21.58
CA LEU A 606 -30.39 2.26 -22.99
C LEU A 606 -31.10 0.90 -23.08
N GLU A 607 -32.31 0.85 -23.64
CA GLU A 607 -33.15 -0.36 -23.65
C GLU A 607 -32.59 -1.49 -24.52
N GLU A 608 -31.96 -1.16 -25.65
CA GLU A 608 -31.72 -2.11 -26.74
C GLU A 608 -30.24 -2.52 -26.85
N ASP A 609 -29.99 -3.80 -27.15
CA ASP A 609 -28.67 -4.31 -27.54
C ASP A 609 -28.35 -3.95 -29.00
N ARG A 610 -28.21 -2.65 -29.25
CA ARG A 610 -27.75 -2.05 -30.51
C ARG A 610 -26.63 -1.04 -30.20
N PRO A 611 -25.43 -1.18 -30.78
CA PRO A 611 -24.38 -0.17 -30.66
C PRO A 611 -24.85 1.19 -31.18
N ALA A 612 -24.65 2.23 -30.39
CA ALA A 612 -25.07 3.59 -30.69
C ALA A 612 -24.11 4.62 -30.10
N GLU A 613 -24.18 5.86 -30.56
CA GLU A 613 -23.59 7.02 -29.92
C GLU A 613 -24.66 7.73 -29.08
N LEU A 614 -24.41 7.92 -27.78
CA LEU A 614 -25.33 8.59 -26.85
C LEU A 614 -24.89 10.04 -26.62
N THR A 615 -25.78 10.97 -26.95
CA THR A 615 -25.65 12.40 -26.63
C THR A 615 -26.85 12.84 -25.81
N THR A 616 -26.61 13.51 -24.68
CA THR A 616 -27.68 14.09 -23.86
C THR A 616 -27.72 15.60 -24.04
N TYR A 617 -28.87 16.11 -24.46
CA TYR A 617 -29.09 17.51 -24.74
C TYR A 617 -29.79 18.19 -23.56
N ILE A 618 -29.20 19.26 -23.06
CA ILE A 618 -29.63 20.03 -21.90
C ILE A 618 -30.04 21.42 -22.39
N LEU A 619 -31.34 21.75 -22.36
CA LEU A 619 -31.84 23.08 -22.75
C LEU A 619 -32.21 23.91 -21.51
N ARG A 620 -31.39 24.91 -21.19
CA ARG A 620 -31.56 25.80 -20.02
C ARG A 620 -32.43 27.02 -20.38
N LYS A 621 -33.43 27.33 -19.55
CA LYS A 621 -34.16 28.63 -19.57
C LYS A 621 -33.76 29.48 -18.37
N PHE A 622 -33.63 30.79 -18.58
CA PHE A 622 -33.16 31.74 -17.56
C PHE A 622 -34.28 32.66 -17.05
N ASP A 623 -34.09 33.25 -15.87
CA ASP A 623 -35.10 34.08 -15.19
C ASP A 623 -35.56 35.30 -16.01
N GLU A 624 -34.65 35.88 -16.82
CA GLU A 624 -34.96 36.99 -17.72
C GLU A 624 -35.76 36.61 -18.99
N ASP A 625 -35.80 35.31 -19.29
CA ASP A 625 -36.53 34.73 -20.41
C ASP A 625 -37.93 34.23 -19.96
N LEU A 626 -38.24 34.20 -18.64
CA LEU A 626 -39.58 33.92 -18.11
C LEU A 626 -40.63 34.98 -18.48
N ALA A 627 -40.21 36.23 -18.62
CA ALA A 627 -41.10 37.33 -19.01
C ALA A 627 -41.40 37.34 -20.52
N ARG A 628 -40.93 36.33 -21.26
CA ARG A 628 -41.05 36.18 -22.70
C ARG A 628 -41.82 34.88 -23.00
N GLY A 629 -42.75 35.00 -23.94
CA GLY A 629 -43.79 34.01 -24.22
C GLY A 629 -43.83 33.61 -25.69
N ARG A 630 -42.70 33.45 -26.36
CA ARG A 630 -42.62 33.21 -27.81
C ARG A 630 -42.42 31.73 -28.09
N VAL A 631 -43.25 31.16 -28.98
CA VAL A 631 -43.05 29.82 -29.51
C VAL A 631 -42.87 29.91 -31.03
N ALA A 632 -41.75 29.39 -31.52
CA ALA A 632 -41.40 29.41 -32.94
C ALA A 632 -41.87 28.11 -33.62
N LEU A 633 -42.65 28.21 -34.70
CA LEU A 633 -43.27 27.07 -35.40
C LEU A 633 -42.76 26.94 -36.84
N ALA A 634 -41.92 25.93 -37.11
CA ALA A 634 -41.34 25.66 -38.41
C ALA A 634 -42.26 24.71 -39.21
N THR A 635 -42.99 25.27 -40.19
CA THR A 635 -44.15 24.57 -40.79
C THR A 635 -43.85 23.92 -42.14
N ARG A 636 -44.36 22.70 -42.36
CA ARG A 636 -44.30 21.95 -43.62
C ARG A 636 -45.67 21.38 -44.01
N LEU A 637 -46.02 21.46 -45.29
CA LEU A 637 -47.20 20.79 -45.87
C LEU A 637 -46.74 19.60 -46.71
N VAL A 638 -47.12 18.37 -46.35
CA VAL A 638 -46.47 17.15 -46.86
C VAL A 638 -47.31 16.40 -47.90
N GLY A 639 -46.77 16.28 -49.10
CA GLY A 639 -47.38 15.65 -50.27
C GLY A 639 -47.92 16.64 -51.31
N SER A 640 -48.03 16.18 -52.55
CA SER A 640 -48.60 16.91 -53.71
C SER A 640 -50.10 17.23 -53.59
N PHE A 641 -50.72 16.78 -52.50
CA PHE A 641 -52.08 17.09 -52.10
C PHE A 641 -52.29 18.57 -51.71
N PHE A 642 -51.23 19.26 -51.28
CA PHE A 642 -51.26 20.66 -50.86
C PHE A 642 -50.82 21.60 -52.00
N GLY A 643 -51.63 22.64 -52.26
CA GLY A 643 -51.36 23.67 -53.26
C GLY A 643 -50.94 25.01 -52.65
N GLY A 644 -50.55 25.98 -53.49
CA GLY A 644 -50.12 27.31 -53.05
C GLY A 644 -51.21 28.10 -52.29
N ASP A 645 -52.49 27.87 -52.62
CA ASP A 645 -53.64 28.50 -51.95
C ASP A 645 -53.84 28.00 -50.50
N ALA A 646 -53.05 27.03 -50.03
CA ALA A 646 -53.05 26.57 -48.64
C ALA A 646 -52.43 27.59 -47.67
N LEU A 647 -51.49 28.44 -48.14
CA LEU A 647 -50.67 29.30 -47.27
C LEU A 647 -51.51 30.29 -46.43
N ASP A 648 -52.47 30.99 -47.05
CA ASP A 648 -53.39 31.91 -46.36
C ASP A 648 -54.25 31.19 -45.31
N ALA A 649 -54.59 29.93 -45.56
CA ALA A 649 -55.36 29.10 -44.63
C ALA A 649 -54.49 28.55 -43.49
N VAL A 650 -53.19 28.31 -43.71
CA VAL A 650 -52.23 27.96 -42.64
C VAL A 650 -52.08 29.16 -41.70
N ALA A 651 -51.92 30.37 -42.23
CA ALA A 651 -51.86 31.59 -41.42
C ALA A 651 -53.14 31.80 -40.57
N ASP A 652 -54.33 31.53 -41.13
CA ASP A 652 -55.62 31.56 -40.40
C ASP A 652 -55.68 30.52 -39.26
N VAL A 653 -55.13 29.31 -39.46
CA VAL A 653 -55.03 28.26 -38.43
C VAL A 653 -54.02 28.64 -37.33
N LEU A 654 -52.82 29.07 -37.71
CA LEU A 654 -51.76 29.48 -36.77
C LEU A 654 -52.21 30.68 -35.90
N ALA A 655 -52.88 31.67 -36.51
CA ALA A 655 -53.36 32.85 -35.80
C ALA A 655 -54.39 32.48 -34.71
N ARG A 656 -55.35 31.61 -35.02
CA ARG A 656 -56.35 31.12 -34.06
C ARG A 656 -55.74 30.28 -32.94
N ALA A 657 -54.78 29.41 -33.25
CA ALA A 657 -54.04 28.70 -32.21
C ALA A 657 -53.30 29.69 -31.28
N SER A 658 -52.77 30.79 -31.83
CA SER A 658 -52.18 31.86 -31.00
C SER A 658 -53.19 32.67 -30.18
N GLU A 659 -54.48 32.67 -30.52
CA GLU A 659 -55.53 33.25 -29.64
C GLU A 659 -55.77 32.40 -28.39
N VAL A 660 -55.53 31.08 -28.46
CA VAL A 660 -55.56 30.18 -27.29
C VAL A 660 -54.40 30.52 -26.33
N TYR A 661 -53.17 30.44 -26.83
CA TYR A 661 -51.96 30.71 -26.05
C TYR A 661 -51.86 32.16 -25.57
N GLY A 662 -52.47 33.10 -26.29
CA GLY A 662 -52.55 34.51 -25.90
C GLY A 662 -53.26 34.74 -24.56
N GLN A 663 -54.10 33.80 -24.10
CA GLN A 663 -54.76 33.87 -22.78
C GLN A 663 -53.76 33.83 -21.62
N VAL A 664 -52.65 33.08 -21.77
CA VAL A 664 -51.55 33.01 -20.80
C VAL A 664 -50.36 33.90 -21.20
N GLY A 665 -50.53 34.77 -22.19
CA GLY A 665 -49.50 35.69 -22.67
C GLY A 665 -48.44 35.04 -23.58
N ILE A 666 -48.74 33.90 -24.21
CA ILE A 666 -47.85 33.24 -25.16
C ILE A 666 -48.31 33.51 -26.61
N SER A 667 -47.36 33.87 -27.48
CA SER A 667 -47.56 34.14 -28.90
C SER A 667 -46.86 33.09 -29.77
N LEU A 668 -47.61 32.52 -30.72
CA LEU A 668 -47.07 31.58 -31.70
C LEU A 668 -46.59 32.36 -32.93
N GLU A 669 -45.34 32.16 -33.34
CA GLU A 669 -44.72 32.84 -34.48
C GLU A 669 -44.19 31.84 -35.53
N PRO A 670 -44.27 32.15 -36.83
CA PRO A 670 -43.71 31.30 -37.87
C PRO A 670 -42.17 31.34 -37.87
N ALA A 671 -41.54 30.17 -37.87
CA ALA A 671 -40.10 30.02 -38.05
C ALA A 671 -39.78 29.77 -39.52
N GLY A 672 -39.34 30.83 -40.21
CA GLY A 672 -39.05 30.81 -41.65
C GLY A 672 -40.30 30.67 -42.53
N ASP A 673 -40.08 30.30 -43.79
CA ASP A 673 -41.15 30.09 -44.77
C ASP A 673 -41.89 28.75 -44.56
N VAL A 674 -43.20 28.77 -44.79
CA VAL A 674 -44.04 27.55 -44.88
C VAL A 674 -43.74 26.85 -46.20
N VAL A 675 -43.12 25.67 -46.16
CA VAL A 675 -42.68 24.93 -47.35
C VAL A 675 -43.63 23.77 -47.68
N VAL A 676 -43.99 23.64 -48.95
CA VAL A 676 -44.77 22.51 -49.49
C VAL A 676 -43.82 21.45 -50.05
N LEU A 677 -43.87 20.24 -49.50
CA LEU A 677 -43.05 19.10 -49.91
C LEU A 677 -43.84 18.22 -50.88
N SER A 678 -43.87 18.62 -52.16
CA SER A 678 -44.74 18.02 -53.20
C SER A 678 -44.04 17.05 -54.16
N GLU A 679 -42.77 16.71 -53.95
CA GLU A 679 -42.07 15.71 -54.77
C GLU A 679 -42.49 14.27 -54.42
N GLY A 680 -42.40 13.36 -55.38
CA GLY A 680 -43.18 12.09 -55.37
C GLY A 680 -42.88 11.08 -54.26
N THR A 681 -41.82 11.27 -53.46
CA THR A 681 -41.57 10.48 -52.24
C THR A 681 -42.42 10.96 -51.06
N TYR A 682 -42.67 12.26 -50.95
CA TYR A 682 -43.43 12.85 -49.85
C TYR A 682 -44.92 12.48 -49.87
N ASP A 683 -45.47 12.12 -51.04
CA ASP A 683 -46.83 11.57 -51.15
C ASP A 683 -47.04 10.30 -50.31
N ALA A 684 -45.99 9.50 -50.08
CA ALA A 684 -46.05 8.31 -49.22
C ALA A 684 -46.08 8.65 -47.72
N LEU A 685 -45.52 9.80 -47.34
CA LEU A 685 -45.53 10.35 -45.97
C LEU A 685 -46.76 11.24 -45.70
N SER A 686 -47.49 11.63 -46.75
CA SER A 686 -48.74 12.40 -46.63
C SER A 686 -49.86 11.64 -45.89
N VAL A 687 -49.74 10.32 -45.70
CA VAL A 687 -50.64 9.52 -44.86
C VAL A 687 -49.86 8.57 -43.97
N ILE A 688 -50.09 8.69 -42.65
CA ILE A 688 -49.60 7.77 -41.63
C ILE A 688 -50.66 6.69 -41.44
N ASP A 689 -50.35 5.45 -41.86
CA ASP A 689 -51.27 4.29 -41.86
C ASP A 689 -50.69 3.07 -41.13
N ASP A 690 -49.56 3.27 -40.44
CA ASP A 690 -48.79 2.29 -39.66
C ASP A 690 -48.73 2.68 -38.16
N TYR A 691 -49.59 3.61 -37.71
CA TYR A 691 -49.62 4.07 -36.32
C TYR A 691 -50.47 3.14 -35.43
N GLU A 692 -49.90 2.76 -34.29
CA GLU A 692 -50.56 2.01 -33.24
C GLU A 692 -50.06 2.57 -31.90
N TYR A 693 -50.98 2.88 -30.97
CA TYR A 693 -50.63 3.58 -29.73
C TYR A 693 -49.58 2.79 -28.91
N GLY A 694 -48.53 3.46 -28.43
CA GLY A 694 -47.42 2.80 -27.73
C GLY A 694 -46.48 1.96 -28.59
N LYS A 695 -46.51 2.12 -29.93
CA LYS A 695 -45.53 1.51 -30.84
C LYS A 695 -44.96 2.55 -31.81
N ASP A 696 -43.68 2.38 -32.16
CA ASP A 696 -43.02 3.23 -33.12
C ASP A 696 -43.63 3.07 -34.53
N SER A 697 -44.19 4.14 -35.11
CA SER A 697 -44.53 4.18 -36.55
C SER A 697 -43.29 4.54 -37.39
N PRO A 698 -42.86 3.69 -38.34
CA PRO A 698 -41.81 4.03 -39.29
C PRO A 698 -42.10 5.28 -40.13
N LYS A 699 -43.35 5.48 -40.59
CA LYS A 699 -43.73 6.68 -41.35
C LYS A 699 -43.71 7.95 -40.51
N LEU A 700 -44.18 7.92 -39.26
CA LEU A 700 -44.11 9.07 -38.36
C LEU A 700 -42.66 9.48 -38.12
N ARG A 701 -41.75 8.51 -37.89
CA ARG A 701 -40.32 8.79 -37.79
C ARG A 701 -39.74 9.41 -39.06
N GLN A 702 -40.09 8.90 -40.24
CA GLN A 702 -39.67 9.49 -41.52
C GLN A 702 -40.28 10.86 -41.81
N LEU A 703 -41.46 11.18 -41.24
CA LEU A 703 -42.09 12.49 -41.32
C LEU A 703 -41.38 13.51 -40.42
N LEU A 704 -41.14 13.16 -39.15
CA LEU A 704 -40.49 14.06 -38.18
C LEU A 704 -39.02 14.31 -38.53
N ALA A 705 -38.34 13.35 -39.16
CA ALA A 705 -37.01 13.53 -39.75
C ALA A 705 -36.94 14.68 -40.78
N LEU A 706 -38.07 15.10 -41.38
CA LEU A 706 -38.12 16.26 -42.29
C LEU A 706 -38.03 17.61 -41.55
N GLY A 707 -37.84 17.58 -40.22
CA GLY A 707 -37.44 18.70 -39.38
C GLY A 707 -35.92 18.92 -39.29
N GLU A 708 -35.11 18.02 -39.85
CA GLU A 708 -33.65 18.17 -39.91
C GLU A 708 -33.27 19.50 -40.58
N GLY A 709 -32.44 20.30 -39.91
CA GLY A 709 -32.02 21.63 -40.38
C GLY A 709 -33.02 22.77 -40.13
N PHE A 710 -33.98 22.60 -39.22
CA PHE A 710 -34.75 23.71 -38.65
C PHE A 710 -33.92 24.44 -37.58
N ASP A 711 -34.32 25.66 -37.19
CA ASP A 711 -33.70 26.37 -36.07
C ASP A 711 -33.91 25.57 -34.76
N GLU A 712 -32.87 25.42 -33.94
CA GLU A 712 -32.79 24.51 -32.77
C GLU A 712 -33.87 24.72 -31.69
N LEU A 713 -34.59 25.84 -31.74
CA LEU A 713 -35.67 26.21 -30.81
C LEU A 713 -37.02 26.42 -31.53
N SER A 714 -37.16 25.87 -32.73
CA SER A 714 -38.42 25.88 -33.49
C SER A 714 -39.06 24.50 -33.50
N ILE A 715 -40.35 24.45 -33.17
CA ILE A 715 -41.13 23.22 -33.13
C ILE A 715 -41.53 22.87 -34.57
N ALA A 716 -41.19 21.66 -35.00
CA ALA A 716 -41.50 21.19 -36.34
C ALA A 716 -42.99 20.84 -36.46
N LEU A 717 -43.72 21.53 -37.36
CA LEU A 717 -45.15 21.35 -37.56
C LEU A 717 -45.45 20.79 -38.96
N PHE A 718 -46.00 19.58 -39.02
CA PHE A 718 -46.29 18.87 -40.27
C PHE A 718 -47.80 18.73 -40.50
N PHE A 719 -48.31 19.35 -41.56
CA PHE A 719 -49.67 19.05 -42.03
C PHE A 719 -49.63 17.89 -43.03
N VAL A 720 -50.40 16.84 -42.71
CA VAL A 720 -50.54 15.61 -43.52
C VAL A 720 -52.00 15.43 -43.97
N ARG A 721 -52.20 14.68 -45.06
CA ARG A 721 -53.54 14.44 -45.62
C ARG A 721 -54.41 13.57 -44.70
N GLY A 722 -53.81 12.64 -43.95
CA GLY A 722 -54.55 11.72 -43.08
C GLY A 722 -53.66 10.97 -42.10
N ILE A 723 -54.23 10.59 -40.96
CA ILE A 723 -53.63 9.72 -39.95
C ILE A 723 -54.68 8.65 -39.63
N SER A 724 -54.30 7.37 -39.72
CA SER A 724 -55.21 6.26 -39.45
C SER A 724 -54.54 5.18 -38.60
N THR A 725 -55.15 4.87 -37.46
CA THR A 725 -54.76 3.77 -36.58
C THR A 725 -55.23 2.41 -37.10
N ALA A 726 -54.59 1.33 -36.64
CA ALA A 726 -54.92 -0.05 -37.03
C ALA A 726 -56.34 -0.51 -36.66
N ASP A 727 -57.02 0.18 -35.74
CA ASP A 727 -58.40 -0.06 -35.30
C ASP A 727 -59.42 0.90 -35.95
N GLY A 728 -58.97 1.99 -36.58
CA GLY A 728 -59.82 3.04 -37.15
C GLY A 728 -60.40 4.05 -36.15
N SER A 729 -59.84 4.18 -34.94
CA SER A 729 -60.35 5.09 -33.91
C SER A 729 -60.19 6.60 -34.20
N LEU A 730 -59.20 7.01 -35.00
CA LEU A 730 -58.94 8.43 -35.32
C LEU A 730 -59.81 9.00 -36.45
N ASP A 731 -61.13 8.93 -36.28
CA ASP A 731 -62.12 9.38 -37.27
C ASP A 731 -62.44 10.90 -37.14
N GLY A 732 -61.47 11.77 -37.43
CA GLY A 732 -61.65 13.23 -37.33
C GLY A 732 -60.45 14.10 -37.71
N ILE A 733 -60.53 15.40 -37.35
CA ILE A 733 -59.34 16.26 -37.28
C ILE A 733 -58.66 15.95 -35.94
N ALA A 734 -57.43 15.46 -36.02
CA ALA A 734 -56.60 15.06 -34.89
C ALA A 734 -55.13 15.27 -35.25
N GLY A 735 -54.22 15.15 -34.28
CA GLY A 735 -52.80 15.10 -34.53
C GLY A 735 -52.12 13.87 -33.95
N LEU A 736 -50.80 13.99 -33.86
CA LEU A 736 -49.89 13.17 -33.08
C LEU A 736 -48.78 14.09 -32.56
N SER A 737 -48.71 14.22 -31.24
CA SER A 737 -47.61 14.87 -30.51
C SER A 737 -47.02 13.92 -29.45
N PRO A 738 -45.70 13.98 -29.20
CA PRO A 738 -45.11 13.50 -27.95
C PRO A 738 -45.50 14.38 -26.75
N ILE A 739 -45.25 13.88 -25.53
CA ILE A 739 -45.55 14.57 -24.26
C ILE A 739 -44.37 14.41 -23.28
N PRO A 740 -43.53 15.44 -23.05
CA PRO A 740 -43.24 16.58 -23.93
C PRO A 740 -42.41 16.17 -25.17
N GLY A 741 -42.19 17.12 -26.09
CA GLY A 741 -41.36 16.92 -27.28
C GLY A 741 -39.85 17.10 -27.09
N SER A 742 -39.07 16.47 -27.98
CA SER A 742 -37.59 16.55 -28.04
C SER A 742 -37.11 17.92 -28.50
N PHE A 743 -36.10 18.48 -27.80
CA PHE A 743 -35.38 19.69 -28.24
C PHE A 743 -34.56 19.47 -29.51
N VAL A 744 -34.18 18.22 -29.80
CA VAL A 744 -33.38 17.88 -30.97
C VAL A 744 -34.28 17.67 -32.18
N ALA A 745 -34.11 18.50 -33.22
CA ALA A 745 -34.82 18.40 -34.48
C ALA A 745 -34.51 17.07 -35.22
N GLY A 746 -35.51 16.52 -35.92
CA GLY A 746 -35.36 15.30 -36.72
C GLY A 746 -35.50 13.96 -35.96
N THR A 747 -35.58 13.98 -34.63
CA THR A 747 -35.82 12.77 -33.82
C THR A 747 -37.27 12.28 -33.89
N SER A 748 -37.54 11.07 -33.38
CA SER A 748 -38.88 10.47 -33.35
C SER A 748 -39.92 11.19 -32.48
N SER A 749 -39.53 12.27 -31.80
CA SER A 749 -40.38 13.13 -30.95
C SER A 749 -40.12 14.63 -31.18
N SER A 750 -39.55 15.01 -32.34
CA SER A 750 -39.10 16.38 -32.61
C SER A 750 -40.16 17.33 -33.21
N GLY A 751 -41.42 16.90 -33.30
CA GLY A 751 -42.48 17.73 -33.88
C GLY A 751 -43.89 17.16 -33.73
N ILE A 752 -44.83 17.90 -34.30
CA ILE A 752 -46.27 17.67 -34.27
C ILE A 752 -46.75 17.35 -35.69
N ALA A 753 -47.53 16.27 -35.85
CA ALA A 753 -48.20 15.95 -37.10
C ALA A 753 -49.71 16.21 -36.97
N LEU A 754 -50.34 16.95 -37.90
CA LEU A 754 -51.78 17.24 -37.92
C LEU A 754 -52.44 16.72 -39.18
N GLN A 755 -53.55 15.98 -39.06
CA GLN A 755 -54.31 15.55 -40.23
C GLN A 755 -55.38 16.53 -40.69
N THR A 756 -55.48 16.70 -42.01
CA THR A 756 -56.49 17.58 -42.65
C THR A 756 -57.74 16.80 -43.09
N PHE A 757 -57.98 15.63 -42.47
CA PHE A 757 -59.13 14.75 -42.67
C PHE A 757 -59.45 14.44 -44.15
N GLY A 758 -58.41 14.21 -44.97
CA GLY A 758 -58.56 13.94 -46.40
C GLY A 758 -59.11 15.10 -47.24
N LEU A 759 -59.36 16.27 -46.64
CA LEU A 759 -59.81 17.48 -47.31
C LEU A 759 -58.61 18.36 -47.68
N ARG A 760 -58.65 18.93 -48.89
CA ARG A 760 -57.62 19.88 -49.32
C ARG A 760 -57.70 21.15 -48.49
N PHE A 761 -56.54 21.63 -48.02
CA PHE A 761 -56.41 22.81 -47.16
C PHE A 761 -57.14 24.05 -47.71
N GLU A 762 -56.97 24.31 -49.01
CA GLU A 762 -57.60 25.39 -49.77
C GLU A 762 -59.15 25.38 -49.70
N ASN A 763 -59.76 24.23 -49.42
CA ASN A 763 -61.21 24.03 -49.34
C ASN A 763 -61.75 23.91 -47.90
N LEU A 764 -60.91 24.04 -46.86
CA LEU A 764 -61.35 24.00 -45.46
C LEU A 764 -62.22 25.22 -45.14
N GLY A 765 -63.48 24.97 -44.75
CA GLY A 765 -64.41 26.02 -44.33
C GLY A 765 -64.05 26.63 -42.96
N PRO A 766 -64.61 27.79 -42.58
CA PRO A 766 -64.19 28.52 -41.38
C PRO A 766 -64.29 27.74 -40.06
N SER A 767 -65.21 26.77 -39.96
CA SER A 767 -65.34 25.86 -38.81
C SER A 767 -64.37 24.68 -38.84
N GLN A 768 -63.90 24.25 -40.02
CA GLN A 768 -62.92 23.17 -40.15
C GLN A 768 -61.51 23.70 -39.85
N ARG A 769 -61.22 24.95 -40.25
CA ARG A 769 -60.02 25.68 -39.82
C ARG A 769 -60.04 25.96 -38.32
N GLN A 770 -61.22 26.17 -37.73
CA GLN A 770 -61.39 26.32 -36.30
C GLN A 770 -60.96 25.03 -35.56
N SER A 771 -61.54 23.88 -35.91
CA SER A 771 -61.18 22.61 -35.28
C SER A 771 -59.75 22.14 -35.58
N LEU A 772 -59.15 22.59 -36.68
CA LEU A 772 -57.72 22.36 -36.95
C LEU A 772 -56.80 23.28 -36.13
N ALA A 773 -57.25 24.49 -35.76
CA ALA A 773 -56.55 25.35 -34.81
C ALA A 773 -56.71 24.88 -33.35
N GLU A 774 -57.87 24.35 -33.00
CA GLU A 774 -58.14 23.69 -31.71
C GLU A 774 -57.25 22.44 -31.55
N ALA A 775 -57.20 21.57 -32.57
CA ALA A 775 -56.29 20.42 -32.60
C ALA A 775 -54.81 20.86 -32.56
N LEU A 776 -54.40 21.86 -33.35
CA LEU A 776 -53.03 22.40 -33.26
C LEU A 776 -52.69 22.89 -31.85
N ALA A 777 -53.59 23.63 -31.21
CA ALA A 777 -53.34 24.17 -29.88
C ALA A 777 -53.25 23.05 -28.81
N HIS A 778 -54.10 22.03 -28.91
CA HIS A 778 -54.09 20.86 -28.04
C HIS A 778 -52.80 20.04 -28.17
N GLU A 779 -52.41 19.68 -29.41
CA GLU A 779 -51.20 18.91 -29.70
C GLU A 779 -49.92 19.71 -29.36
N LEU A 780 -49.93 21.04 -29.54
CA LEU A 780 -48.87 21.92 -29.06
C LEU A 780 -48.81 21.98 -27.52
N GLY A 781 -49.96 21.81 -26.84
CA GLY A 781 -50.04 21.69 -25.39
C GLY A 781 -49.29 20.45 -24.92
N HIS A 782 -49.56 19.31 -25.53
CA HIS A 782 -48.83 18.06 -25.34
C HIS A 782 -47.33 18.22 -25.61
N PHE A 783 -46.94 18.79 -26.76
CA PHE A 783 -45.54 19.02 -27.09
C PHE A 783 -44.82 19.87 -26.03
N LEU A 784 -45.52 20.88 -25.49
CA LEU A 784 -45.02 21.76 -24.42
C LEU A 784 -45.20 21.19 -23.00
N GLY A 785 -45.63 19.93 -22.85
CA GLY A 785 -45.66 19.19 -21.58
C GLY A 785 -46.97 19.26 -20.79
N LEU A 786 -48.07 19.70 -21.40
CA LEU A 786 -49.40 19.60 -20.79
C LEU A 786 -49.99 18.19 -20.98
N TYR A 787 -50.70 17.71 -19.96
CA TYR A 787 -51.32 16.39 -19.93
C TYR A 787 -52.84 16.51 -20.11
N HIS A 788 -53.52 15.41 -20.44
CA HIS A 788 -54.99 15.40 -20.49
C HIS A 788 -55.59 15.63 -19.10
N THR A 789 -56.51 16.60 -18.97
CA THR A 789 -57.17 16.89 -17.69
C THR A 789 -57.94 15.69 -17.15
N SER A 790 -58.51 14.87 -18.02
CA SER A 790 -58.95 13.51 -17.71
C SER A 790 -58.90 12.68 -18.98
N GLU A 791 -58.19 11.55 -18.92
CA GLU A 791 -58.14 10.58 -20.01
C GLU A 791 -59.51 9.98 -20.31
N LEU A 792 -59.74 9.62 -21.57
CA LEU A 792 -61.05 9.18 -22.06
C LEU A 792 -61.55 7.91 -21.37
N ASP A 793 -60.69 6.89 -21.21
CA ASP A 793 -61.03 5.58 -20.67
C ASP A 793 -60.58 5.46 -19.21
N GLN A 794 -61.40 5.97 -18.29
CA GLN A 794 -61.08 5.97 -16.86
C GLN A 794 -61.20 4.55 -16.28
N PRO A 795 -60.12 3.95 -15.73
CA PRO A 795 -60.19 2.62 -15.12
C PRO A 795 -60.96 2.66 -13.79
N ALA A 796 -61.67 1.57 -13.49
CA ALA A 796 -62.64 1.50 -12.40
C ALA A 796 -62.05 1.38 -10.97
N ASP A 797 -60.73 1.26 -10.83
CA ASP A 797 -60.02 0.96 -9.58
C ASP A 797 -58.93 2.03 -9.27
N GLU A 798 -58.35 1.97 -8.06
CA GLU A 798 -57.45 3.00 -7.48
C GLU A 798 -56.19 3.35 -8.31
N LEU A 799 -55.82 2.54 -9.31
CA LEU A 799 -54.76 2.84 -10.29
C LEU A 799 -54.99 4.13 -11.10
N ALA A 800 -56.21 4.66 -11.10
CA ALA A 800 -56.58 5.87 -11.83
C ALA A 800 -55.96 7.18 -11.31
N MET A 801 -54.98 7.13 -10.39
CA MET A 801 -54.08 8.25 -10.09
C MET A 801 -52.96 8.42 -11.14
N LEU A 802 -52.65 7.38 -11.92
CA LEU A 802 -51.66 7.42 -13.01
C LEU A 802 -52.25 7.97 -14.34
N VAL A 803 -53.55 8.31 -14.36
CA VAL A 803 -54.38 8.45 -15.58
C VAL A 803 -55.15 9.80 -15.54
N PHE A 804 -54.47 10.83 -15.03
CA PHE A 804 -55.00 12.17 -14.70
C PHE A 804 -53.86 13.20 -14.72
N ASP A 805 -54.16 14.48 -15.03
CA ASP A 805 -53.16 15.55 -15.09
C ASP A 805 -52.48 15.76 -13.71
N PRO A 806 -51.12 15.76 -13.61
CA PRO A 806 -50.42 16.08 -12.37
C PRO A 806 -50.65 17.52 -11.84
N LEU A 807 -51.31 18.39 -12.61
CA LEU A 807 -51.68 19.76 -12.20
C LEU A 807 -53.00 19.80 -11.38
N PRO A 808 -52.95 20.22 -10.11
CA PRO A 808 -54.11 20.22 -9.20
C PRO A 808 -55.13 21.34 -9.45
N ASP A 809 -54.96 22.19 -10.47
CA ASP A 809 -56.00 23.15 -10.91
C ASP A 809 -56.92 22.63 -12.03
N THR A 810 -56.79 21.35 -12.39
CA THR A 810 -57.76 20.60 -13.21
C THR A 810 -58.79 19.90 -12.31
N GLU A 811 -60.08 19.91 -12.70
CA GLU A 811 -61.13 19.18 -11.97
C GLU A 811 -61.35 17.80 -12.61
N ARG A 812 -61.18 16.73 -11.83
CA ARG A 812 -61.32 15.36 -12.34
C ARG A 812 -62.77 15.00 -12.67
N CYS A 813 -62.99 14.52 -13.90
CA CYS A 813 -64.29 13.99 -14.29
C CYS A 813 -64.67 12.74 -13.47
N VAL A 814 -65.93 12.66 -13.04
CA VAL A 814 -66.44 11.54 -12.25
C VAL A 814 -67.32 10.66 -13.13
N ALA A 815 -66.78 9.51 -13.54
CA ALA A 815 -67.55 8.49 -14.27
C ALA A 815 -68.77 8.02 -13.42
N PRO A 816 -69.98 7.93 -14.00
CA PRO A 816 -71.18 7.58 -13.25
C PRO A 816 -71.16 6.12 -12.78
N GLU A 817 -71.66 5.86 -11.56
CA GLU A 817 -71.70 4.51 -10.96
C GLU A 817 -72.37 3.48 -11.90
N GLY A 818 -71.59 2.52 -12.40
CA GLY A 818 -72.05 1.48 -13.33
C GLY A 818 -72.22 1.91 -14.80
N GLY A 819 -71.64 3.05 -15.18
CA GLY A 819 -71.58 3.53 -16.57
C GLY A 819 -70.50 2.87 -17.44
N THR A 820 -70.24 3.48 -18.59
CA THR A 820 -69.05 3.20 -19.42
C THR A 820 -67.80 3.78 -18.79
N THR A 821 -66.64 3.18 -19.06
CA THR A 821 -65.32 3.74 -18.72
C THR A 821 -64.99 4.98 -19.55
N ILE A 822 -65.57 5.09 -20.76
CA ILE A 822 -65.53 6.29 -21.60
C ILE A 822 -66.35 7.42 -20.96
N VAL A 823 -65.68 8.54 -20.67
CA VAL A 823 -66.25 9.78 -20.13
C VAL A 823 -66.66 10.73 -21.26
N THR A 824 -67.78 11.45 -21.11
CA THR A 824 -68.28 12.42 -22.11
C THR A 824 -68.23 13.87 -21.59
N PRO A 825 -68.13 14.90 -22.47
CA PRO A 825 -67.97 16.31 -22.06
C PRO A 825 -69.06 16.85 -21.12
N ASP A 826 -70.28 16.29 -21.14
CA ASP A 826 -71.37 16.65 -20.22
C ASP A 826 -71.23 16.09 -18.80
N GLN A 827 -70.22 15.23 -18.57
CA GLN A 827 -69.86 14.63 -17.27
C GLN A 827 -68.64 15.32 -16.63
N CYS A 828 -67.99 16.22 -17.36
CA CYS A 828 -66.75 16.89 -16.97
C CYS A 828 -67.01 18.39 -16.68
N PRO A 829 -66.72 18.90 -15.48
CA PRO A 829 -66.91 20.31 -15.15
C PRO A 829 -65.93 21.24 -15.89
N ASP A 830 -64.78 20.68 -16.28
CA ASP A 830 -63.64 21.33 -16.91
C ASP A 830 -63.61 21.22 -18.44
N PHE A 831 -64.63 20.63 -19.08
CA PHE A 831 -64.65 20.26 -20.51
C PHE A 831 -64.26 21.38 -21.51
N SER A 832 -64.26 22.64 -21.10
CA SER A 832 -63.77 23.78 -21.88
C SER A 832 -62.24 23.96 -21.87
N ASN A 833 -61.50 23.15 -21.11
CA ASN A 833 -60.05 23.15 -21.04
C ASN A 833 -59.43 22.68 -22.37
N LEU A 834 -58.33 23.31 -22.79
CA LEU A 834 -57.60 22.95 -24.00
C LEU A 834 -57.22 21.46 -24.03
N MET A 835 -56.82 20.91 -22.89
CA MET A 835 -56.35 19.52 -22.78
C MET A 835 -57.48 18.52 -22.49
N PHE A 836 -58.74 18.85 -22.85
CA PHE A 836 -59.82 17.87 -22.82
C PHE A 836 -59.98 17.17 -24.19
N PRO A 837 -59.65 15.86 -24.33
CA PRO A 837 -59.41 15.20 -25.63
C PRO A 837 -60.59 15.16 -26.62
N MET A 838 -61.83 15.35 -26.17
CA MET A 838 -63.03 15.20 -27.02
C MET A 838 -63.98 16.40 -27.05
N ALA A 839 -63.61 17.55 -26.48
CA ALA A 839 -64.53 18.70 -26.34
C ALA A 839 -64.23 19.89 -27.28
N GLY A 840 -63.05 19.95 -27.91
CA GLY A 840 -62.62 21.16 -28.63
C GLY A 840 -62.44 22.36 -27.70
N GLY A 841 -61.99 22.10 -26.47
CA GLY A 841 -61.75 23.14 -25.47
C GLY A 841 -60.62 24.09 -25.90
N THR A 842 -60.65 25.30 -25.35
CA THR A 842 -59.71 26.39 -25.68
C THR A 842 -59.31 27.22 -24.46
N THR A 843 -59.68 26.79 -23.25
CA THR A 843 -59.34 27.49 -22.00
C THR A 843 -58.04 26.93 -21.44
N LEU A 844 -57.10 27.79 -21.06
CA LEU A 844 -55.91 27.40 -20.30
C LEU A 844 -56.06 27.82 -18.83
N THR A 845 -55.62 26.97 -17.90
CA THR A 845 -55.55 27.32 -16.47
C THR A 845 -54.32 28.16 -16.14
N ILE A 846 -54.22 28.63 -14.89
CA ILE A 846 -53.05 29.42 -14.45
C ILE A 846 -51.84 28.50 -14.29
N GLN A 847 -51.98 27.28 -13.77
CA GLN A 847 -50.86 26.35 -13.62
C GLN A 847 -50.43 25.75 -14.96
N GLN A 848 -51.37 25.48 -15.88
CA GLN A 848 -51.02 25.17 -17.28
C GLN A 848 -50.19 26.31 -17.89
N GLY A 849 -50.60 27.57 -17.67
CA GLY A 849 -49.81 28.75 -18.05
C GLY A 849 -48.40 28.79 -17.41
N GLN A 850 -48.25 28.40 -16.15
CA GLN A 850 -46.94 28.30 -15.48
C GLN A 850 -46.06 27.20 -16.10
N VAL A 851 -46.61 26.00 -16.35
CA VAL A 851 -45.87 24.91 -17.02
C VAL A 851 -45.40 25.35 -18.41
N LEU A 852 -46.26 25.99 -19.20
CA LEU A 852 -45.89 26.50 -20.52
C LEU A 852 -44.76 27.53 -20.44
N HIS A 853 -44.86 28.55 -19.57
CA HIS A 853 -43.78 29.55 -19.41
C HIS A 853 -42.48 28.97 -18.83
N LEU A 854 -42.55 27.87 -18.08
CA LEU A 854 -41.38 27.13 -17.58
C LEU A 854 -40.83 26.12 -18.60
N ASN A 855 -41.51 25.85 -19.72
CA ASN A 855 -40.95 25.01 -20.78
C ASN A 855 -39.83 25.78 -21.53
N PRO A 856 -38.61 25.22 -21.66
CA PRO A 856 -37.52 25.87 -22.38
C PRO A 856 -37.72 26.09 -23.90
N PHE A 857 -38.78 25.57 -24.52
CA PHE A 857 -39.19 25.97 -25.88
C PHE A 857 -39.88 27.34 -25.95
N VAL A 858 -40.32 27.91 -24.81
CA VAL A 858 -40.96 29.23 -24.75
C VAL A 858 -39.91 30.29 -24.42
N GLN A 859 -39.75 31.31 -25.30
CA GLN A 859 -38.60 32.24 -25.33
C GLN A 859 -38.97 33.73 -25.47
#